data_AF-A0A6I2KTM2-F1
#
_entry.id   AF-A0A6I2KTM2-F1
#
_cell.length_a   1.000
_cell.length_b   1.000
_cell.length_c   1.000
_cell.angle_alpha   90.00
_cell.angle_beta   90.00
_cell.angle_gamma   90.00
#
_symmetry.space_group_name_H-M   'P 1'
#
loop_
_entity.id
_entity.type
_entity.pdbx_description
1 polymer ?
#
loop_
_entity_poly.entity_id
_entity_poly.type
_entity_poly.pdbx_seq_one_letter_code
_entity_poly.pdbx_strand_id
1 'polypeptide(L)'
;MRTLPPGHPRKLVPLLLSLAVSQAYAVDVNQYGAGGLSGNSGATPGANGGNGGAGDSVVATNTGSADSSNYTRAYGGGGGAGGNGATGDASLNGGNGGAGGSGGSATSQGVLVLDGVYGYLNVSAAGGYGGNGGQAGGAGPGTLAGLGAAGGAGGAASASGSLTLTNASGTSGALMVSSQGGNGGNAYGSGYLGGDGAIASSTATVSSDAYSTSVYVTQNGGKGGDGYSGASGGQGAQSLMNNSISASANGSYMDLSQYAYGGGGGASDSAVAGHGAAGGSSLTLADALGTYAVLRVAGSGGNGGDTQTGVAGNGGNGSASFQLDSALPGSQVYAYTSSAGGSGGNASNGGTAGLAGNASAQQQLIGADSVYGSVSATGGTGGGVTGGSGNGQLGGSASSSGQGEASLYLTLQASSSGGQGGQGSGVGYRGGDGGNASATLSGSVTASNGQLQLSTSQIGGNGGSGYNGASGGNGAAVEMVNTLSASTPGYLGLSQVANGGNGGYTDSGTAGNGGNASSTLTLSDDSTNYLALYVSSRGGAGGGSQSGLTGAAGSATSVVSGSASQGSVSVNSTAYGGSGGAAGWYYGTVSGQDGGAASSSASSVASASRSAYANASASGGDGGTGYGAGAHGGDGHSATANASASSVSGYVQVSVTQNGGNGGSGYGGASGGRGADSQALNAVSGSSSYYLVLNQQANGGYGGSSDSAAGGDGGHASSQLTLADSSAGALQATVGASGGAGFSGGSAGGNGGSAVTLLNVQSSVSNGYLNLATTATGGSAGTAYNGGQAGVAGNASSTLIAVGSGSLNAIATANGGSGASWGNWSSDDIVVSASDGGNAVSAVQAQLTDGGWAQINANAGGGKGSSALGAGQTGGNGGSAASSATLDGNGDWAYVNSSSTGGGGGDGYLGAAGGQGAAVSLSNTVSGSNRGSLALTQYAYGGAGGNSADAAAGLAGAASSSLTLSNVTQADLSLTASATGGQGGNSGAGAGSAG
;
A
#
# COMPACT_ATOMS: atom_id res chain seq x y z
N MET A 1 101.01 -5.04 -29.63
CA MET A 1 102.31 -4.46 -29.23
C MET A 1 102.11 -3.79 -27.87
N ARG A 2 102.78 -4.30 -26.81
CA ARG A 2 103.03 -3.74 -25.44
C ARG A 2 101.94 -2.82 -24.80
N THR A 3 101.13 -3.20 -23.79
CA THR A 3 101.33 -3.63 -22.36
C THR A 3 101.17 -2.53 -21.29
N LEU A 4 100.05 -2.63 -20.54
CA LEU A 4 99.80 -2.44 -19.08
C LEU A 4 99.74 -1.02 -18.44
N PRO A 5 99.01 -0.78 -17.32
CA PRO A 5 98.34 -1.74 -16.40
C PRO A 5 96.85 -1.46 -16.02
N PRO A 6 96.18 -2.41 -15.31
CA PRO A 6 94.77 -2.36 -14.88
C PRO A 6 94.59 -1.97 -13.39
N GLY A 7 93.49 -1.28 -13.06
CA GLY A 7 93.10 -0.92 -11.68
C GLY A 7 91.60 -0.65 -11.51
N HIS A 8 90.91 -1.59 -10.87
CA HIS A 8 89.56 -1.61 -10.25
C HIS A 8 88.53 -0.47 -10.46
N PRO A 9 87.32 -0.79 -10.97
CA PRO A 9 86.11 0.03 -10.80
C PRO A 9 85.13 -0.65 -9.84
N ARG A 10 85.07 -0.28 -8.56
CA ARG A 10 83.98 -0.72 -7.66
C ARG A 10 83.62 0.37 -6.64
N LYS A 11 82.31 0.60 -6.53
CA LYS A 11 81.53 1.27 -5.46
C LYS A 11 80.77 2.57 -5.81
N LEU A 12 80.13 2.66 -6.98
CA LEU A 12 79.02 3.62 -7.17
C LEU A 12 77.74 3.02 -7.78
N VAL A 13 77.80 1.82 -8.35
CA VAL A 13 76.62 1.15 -8.93
C VAL A 13 75.61 0.63 -7.87
N PRO A 14 76.02 0.09 -6.69
CA PRO A 14 75.04 -0.37 -5.71
C PRO A 14 74.23 0.77 -5.08
N LEU A 15 74.78 1.98 -4.99
CA LEU A 15 74.12 3.14 -4.37
C LEU A 15 73.14 3.83 -5.35
N LEU A 16 73.45 3.84 -6.65
CA LEU A 16 72.53 4.31 -7.69
C LEU A 16 71.44 3.29 -8.03
N LEU A 17 71.71 1.98 -7.92
CA LEU A 17 70.66 0.95 -8.01
C LEU A 17 69.82 0.86 -6.73
N SER A 18 70.38 1.09 -5.52
CA SER A 18 69.56 1.13 -4.30
C SER A 18 68.68 2.38 -4.19
N LEU A 19 69.02 3.47 -4.88
CA LEU A 19 68.16 4.66 -4.98
C LEU A 19 67.07 4.50 -6.06
N ALA A 20 67.26 3.61 -7.03
CA ALA A 20 66.28 3.29 -8.07
C ALA A 20 65.33 2.13 -7.71
N VAL A 21 65.68 1.31 -6.70
CA VAL A 21 64.88 0.15 -6.25
C VAL A 21 63.98 0.49 -5.03
N SER A 22 63.97 1.73 -4.55
CA SER A 22 63.24 2.10 -3.33
C SER A 22 61.76 2.46 -3.50
N GLN A 23 61.10 2.23 -4.65
CA GLN A 23 59.71 2.68 -4.86
C GLN A 23 58.74 1.62 -5.40
N ALA A 24 59.05 0.33 -5.24
CA ALA A 24 58.11 -0.74 -5.56
C ALA A 24 57.98 -1.69 -4.36
N TYR A 25 57.40 -1.20 -3.27
CA TYR A 25 56.76 -2.08 -2.29
C TYR A 25 55.26 -1.82 -2.39
N ALA A 26 54.48 -2.90 -2.49
CA ALA A 26 53.05 -2.86 -2.25
C ALA A 26 52.85 -2.33 -0.83
N VAL A 27 52.24 -1.16 -0.67
CA VAL A 27 52.03 -0.60 0.65
C VAL A 27 50.53 -0.56 0.92
N ASP A 28 50.03 -1.70 1.38
CA ASP A 28 48.90 -1.68 2.29
C ASP A 28 49.37 -1.01 3.60
N VAL A 29 48.81 0.15 3.91
CA VAL A 29 49.10 0.87 5.16
C VAL A 29 48.02 0.49 6.16
N ASN A 30 48.35 -0.25 7.22
CA ASN A 30 47.44 -0.49 8.34
C ASN A 30 48.11 0.01 9.63
N GLN A 31 47.50 0.99 10.28
CA GLN A 31 48.04 1.60 11.51
C GLN A 31 47.04 1.49 12.66
N TYR A 32 47.55 1.17 13.85
CA TYR A 32 46.78 0.99 15.07
C TYR A 32 47.32 1.91 16.17
N GLY A 33 46.46 2.71 16.78
CA GLY A 33 46.76 3.42 18.02
C GLY A 33 46.84 2.44 19.19
N ALA A 34 47.76 2.67 20.11
CA ALA A 34 47.82 1.90 21.35
C ALA A 34 46.62 2.23 22.25
N GLY A 35 46.11 1.24 22.96
CA GLY A 35 45.06 1.44 23.94
C GLY A 35 45.54 2.25 25.14
N GLY A 36 44.66 3.06 25.71
CA GLY A 36 44.89 3.78 26.95
C GLY A 36 45.02 2.81 28.12
N LEU A 37 45.92 3.13 29.05
CA LEU A 37 46.10 2.33 30.26
C LEU A 37 44.86 2.40 31.14
N SER A 38 44.42 1.27 31.69
CA SER A 38 43.33 1.27 32.65
C SER A 38 43.75 1.95 33.95
N GLY A 39 42.82 2.66 34.57
CA GLY A 39 43.01 3.25 35.89
C GLY A 39 43.12 2.17 36.96
N ASN A 40 44.02 2.36 37.92
CA ASN A 40 44.15 1.44 39.05
C ASN A 40 42.91 1.54 39.95
N SER A 41 42.37 0.41 40.39
CA SER A 41 41.31 0.41 41.40
C SER A 41 41.88 0.87 42.76
N GLY A 42 41.02 1.43 43.62
CA GLY A 42 41.39 1.83 44.97
C GLY A 42 41.96 0.64 45.74
N ALA A 43 43.16 0.81 46.33
CA ALA A 43 43.88 -0.29 46.99
C ALA A 43 43.58 -0.41 48.49
N THR A 44 43.06 0.64 49.12
CA THR A 44 42.77 0.71 50.56
C THR A 44 41.34 1.20 50.79
N PRO A 45 40.71 0.91 51.95
CA PRO A 45 39.33 1.32 52.19
C PRO A 45 39.09 2.81 51.93
N GLY A 46 38.04 3.12 51.17
CA GLY A 46 37.69 4.48 50.78
C GLY A 46 38.60 5.15 49.74
N ALA A 47 39.63 4.48 49.23
CA ALA A 47 40.48 5.02 48.17
C ALA A 47 39.73 5.08 46.83
N ASN A 48 39.85 6.21 46.14
CA ASN A 48 39.28 6.39 44.80
C ASN A 48 40.01 5.52 43.77
N GLY A 49 39.29 5.09 42.75
CA GLY A 49 39.88 4.55 41.53
C GLY A 49 40.55 5.64 40.70
N GLY A 50 41.64 5.29 40.02
CA GLY A 50 42.32 6.17 39.08
C GLY A 50 41.56 6.28 37.76
N ASN A 51 41.75 7.39 37.04
CA ASN A 51 41.17 7.56 35.71
C ASN A 51 41.85 6.65 34.68
N GLY A 52 41.11 6.20 33.68
CA GLY A 52 41.66 5.57 32.50
C GLY A 52 42.44 6.57 31.63
N GLY A 53 43.54 6.12 31.04
CA GLY A 53 44.30 6.89 30.06
C GLY A 53 43.55 6.99 28.72
N ALA A 54 43.79 8.06 27.98
CA ALA A 54 43.29 8.17 26.60
C ALA A 54 43.96 7.13 25.69
N GLY A 55 43.23 6.64 24.70
CA GLY A 55 43.81 5.87 23.61
C GLY A 55 44.60 6.75 22.66
N ASP A 56 45.65 6.19 22.04
CA ASP A 56 46.49 6.93 21.11
C ASP A 56 45.75 7.19 19.80
N SER A 57 45.94 8.41 19.28
CA SER A 57 45.47 8.76 17.94
C SER A 57 46.45 8.29 16.88
N VAL A 58 45.94 7.93 15.70
CA VAL A 58 46.74 7.38 14.61
C VAL A 58 46.46 8.06 13.28
N VAL A 59 47.50 8.18 12.46
CA VAL A 59 47.42 8.63 11.07
C VAL A 59 48.02 7.56 10.16
N ALA A 60 47.22 7.03 9.23
CA ALA A 60 47.66 6.18 8.14
C ALA A 60 47.67 7.00 6.84
N THR A 61 48.84 7.09 6.18
CA THR A 61 48.97 7.81 4.91
C THR A 61 49.60 6.91 3.87
N ASN A 62 48.91 6.68 2.75
CA ASN A 62 49.43 6.03 1.56
C ASN A 62 49.50 7.06 0.42
N THR A 63 50.71 7.41 0.00
CA THR A 63 50.96 8.41 -1.05
C THR A 63 51.08 7.82 -2.47
N GLY A 64 50.65 6.57 -2.66
CA GLY A 64 50.62 5.90 -3.96
C GLY A 64 51.65 4.77 -4.10
N SER A 65 51.24 3.73 -4.81
CA SER A 65 52.09 2.64 -5.28
C SER A 65 51.81 2.37 -6.77
N ALA A 66 52.72 1.67 -7.44
CA ALA A 66 52.48 1.19 -8.81
C ALA A 66 51.50 -0.01 -8.86
N ASP A 67 51.02 -0.49 -7.70
CA ASP A 67 50.06 -1.59 -7.64
C ASP A 67 48.66 -1.08 -8.03
N SER A 68 47.98 -1.90 -8.81
CA SER A 68 46.59 -1.72 -9.21
C SER A 68 45.60 -1.79 -8.04
N SER A 69 45.99 -2.30 -6.86
CA SER A 69 45.13 -2.40 -5.67
C SER A 69 45.85 -1.91 -4.41
N ASN A 70 45.24 -1.00 -3.65
CA ASN A 70 45.83 -0.42 -2.45
C ASN A 70 44.82 -0.30 -1.30
N TYR A 71 45.28 -0.58 -0.08
CA TYR A 71 44.49 -0.39 1.15
C TYR A 71 45.18 0.59 2.12
N THR A 72 44.40 1.51 2.70
CA THR A 72 44.86 2.44 3.74
C THR A 72 43.89 2.41 4.91
N ARG A 73 44.31 1.91 6.07
CA ARG A 73 43.45 1.74 7.25
C ARG A 73 44.06 2.35 8.50
N ALA A 74 43.27 3.14 9.21
CA ALA A 74 43.61 3.73 10.50
C ALA A 74 42.62 3.27 11.58
N TYR A 75 43.14 2.78 12.70
CA TYR A 75 42.35 2.36 13.87
C TYR A 75 42.83 3.09 15.12
N GLY A 76 41.98 3.94 15.70
CA GLY A 76 42.31 4.66 16.92
C GLY A 76 42.42 3.71 18.12
N GLY A 77 43.30 4.02 19.08
CA GLY A 77 43.43 3.24 20.30
C GLY A 77 42.18 3.34 21.17
N GLY A 78 41.74 2.25 21.80
CA GLY A 78 40.64 2.32 22.77
C GLY A 78 41.05 3.11 24.02
N GLY A 79 40.13 3.84 24.64
CA GLY A 79 40.35 4.48 25.93
C GLY A 79 40.45 3.45 27.06
N GLY A 80 41.31 3.72 28.04
CA GLY A 80 41.46 2.88 29.23
C GLY A 80 40.21 2.94 30.10
N ALA A 81 39.83 1.83 30.73
CA ALA A 81 38.75 1.84 31.71
C ALA A 81 39.17 2.62 32.97
N GLY A 82 38.24 3.30 33.61
CA GLY A 82 38.43 3.88 34.93
C GLY A 82 38.55 2.79 36.00
N GLY A 83 39.39 3.00 37.00
CA GLY A 83 39.53 2.10 38.14
C GLY A 83 38.30 2.16 39.04
N ASN A 84 37.94 1.04 39.66
CA ASN A 84 36.86 1.01 40.63
C ASN A 84 37.30 1.64 41.96
N GLY A 85 36.38 2.29 42.67
CA GLY A 85 36.62 2.73 44.04
C GLY A 85 36.72 1.55 45.01
N ALA A 86 37.57 1.66 46.03
CA ALA A 86 37.64 0.66 47.10
C ALA A 86 36.42 0.76 48.03
N THR A 87 35.94 -0.37 48.55
CA THR A 87 34.90 -0.38 49.60
C THR A 87 35.35 0.42 50.81
N GLY A 88 34.45 1.17 51.45
CA GLY A 88 34.72 1.91 52.67
C GLY A 88 34.90 1.00 53.89
N ASP A 89 35.18 1.61 55.04
CA ASP A 89 35.17 0.94 56.35
C ASP A 89 34.26 1.72 57.33
N ALA A 90 34.31 1.39 58.62
CA ALA A 90 33.47 2.04 59.63
C ALA A 90 33.77 3.54 59.85
N SER A 91 34.88 4.04 59.31
CA SER A 91 35.34 5.43 59.46
C SER A 91 35.43 6.21 58.14
N LEU A 92 35.48 5.52 57.01
CA LEU A 92 35.63 6.10 55.68
C LEU A 92 34.52 5.63 54.75
N ASN A 93 33.98 6.57 53.97
CA ASN A 93 33.08 6.26 52.86
C ASN A 93 33.79 5.39 51.81
N GLY A 94 33.01 4.70 50.97
CA GLY A 94 33.55 4.06 49.77
C GLY A 94 34.24 5.06 48.86
N GLY A 95 35.29 4.61 48.17
CA GLY A 95 36.03 5.43 47.22
C GLY A 95 35.23 5.67 45.94
N ASN A 96 35.48 6.79 45.28
CA ASN A 96 34.85 7.09 44.00
C ASN A 96 35.47 6.27 42.87
N GLY A 97 34.68 5.92 41.84
CA GLY A 97 35.20 5.39 40.59
C GLY A 97 36.04 6.42 39.83
N GLY A 98 37.00 5.95 39.05
CA GLY A 98 37.75 6.79 38.11
C GLY A 98 37.02 6.97 36.79
N ALA A 99 37.20 8.10 36.10
CA ALA A 99 36.60 8.31 34.78
C ALA A 99 37.23 7.39 33.72
N GLY A 100 36.44 6.99 32.72
CA GLY A 100 36.94 6.30 31.54
C GLY A 100 37.77 7.22 30.65
N GLY A 101 38.83 6.70 30.03
CA GLY A 101 39.66 7.45 29.09
C GLY A 101 38.96 7.62 27.74
N SER A 102 39.22 8.71 27.02
CA SER A 102 38.69 8.88 25.65
C SER A 102 39.34 7.92 24.67
N GLY A 103 38.59 7.50 23.64
CA GLY A 103 39.14 6.80 22.49
C GLY A 103 40.07 7.70 21.66
N GLY A 104 41.10 7.11 21.05
CA GLY A 104 42.01 7.78 20.15
C GLY A 104 41.39 8.03 18.77
N SER A 105 41.72 9.15 18.14
CA SER A 105 41.22 9.47 16.80
C SER A 105 41.95 8.67 15.72
N ALA A 106 41.28 8.40 14.59
CA ALA A 106 41.86 7.73 13.43
C ALA A 106 41.73 8.59 12.17
N THR A 107 42.85 8.85 11.50
CA THR A 107 42.88 9.53 10.21
C THR A 107 43.52 8.62 9.17
N SER A 108 42.81 8.33 8.08
CA SER A 108 43.32 7.54 6.95
C SER A 108 43.30 8.36 5.67
N GLN A 109 44.43 8.46 4.97
CA GLN A 109 44.59 9.24 3.73
C GLN A 109 45.24 8.37 2.66
N GLY A 110 44.49 8.03 1.61
CA GLY A 110 44.97 7.21 0.50
C GLY A 110 44.96 7.98 -0.82
N VAL A 111 46.05 7.90 -1.58
CA VAL A 111 46.16 8.45 -2.93
C VAL A 111 46.65 7.34 -3.87
N LEU A 112 45.97 7.16 -5.01
CA LEU A 112 46.36 6.24 -6.07
C LEU A 112 46.35 6.96 -7.42
N VAL A 113 47.47 6.93 -8.12
CA VAL A 113 47.63 7.50 -9.47
C VAL A 113 48.19 6.43 -10.39
N LEU A 114 47.46 6.03 -11.42
CA LEU A 114 47.85 4.98 -12.36
C LEU A 114 47.60 5.40 -13.80
N ASP A 115 48.38 4.82 -14.71
CA ASP A 115 48.31 5.08 -16.15
C ASP A 115 48.08 3.76 -16.92
N GLY A 116 47.06 3.70 -17.78
CA GLY A 116 46.81 2.59 -18.70
C GLY A 116 46.29 1.28 -18.08
N VAL A 117 45.98 1.24 -16.78
CA VAL A 117 45.61 0.01 -16.05
C VAL A 117 44.34 0.18 -15.20
N TYR A 118 43.83 -0.93 -14.66
CA TYR A 118 42.78 -0.93 -13.63
C TYR A 118 43.32 -0.38 -12.31
N GLY A 119 42.47 0.29 -11.53
CA GLY A 119 42.83 0.81 -10.21
C GLY A 119 41.75 0.61 -9.14
N TYR A 120 42.18 0.16 -7.96
CA TYR A 120 41.35 -0.01 -6.76
C TYR A 120 42.01 0.62 -5.54
N LEU A 121 41.28 1.49 -4.86
CA LEU A 121 41.71 2.11 -3.61
C LEU A 121 40.63 1.96 -2.55
N ASN A 122 41.02 1.42 -1.39
CA ASN A 122 40.18 1.35 -0.20
C ASN A 122 40.81 2.15 0.94
N VAL A 123 40.08 3.15 1.44
CA VAL A 123 40.50 4.01 2.55
C VAL A 123 39.49 3.89 3.68
N SER A 124 39.95 3.44 4.85
CA SER A 124 39.08 3.28 6.02
C SER A 124 39.68 3.90 7.29
N ALA A 125 38.84 4.54 8.09
CA ALA A 125 39.21 5.03 9.42
C ALA A 125 38.17 4.61 10.47
N ALA A 126 38.61 4.08 11.60
CA ALA A 126 37.75 3.74 12.72
C ALA A 126 38.31 4.34 14.01
N GLY A 127 37.54 5.20 14.66
CA GLY A 127 37.91 5.82 15.91
C GLY A 127 37.92 4.80 17.05
N GLY A 128 38.80 5.03 18.04
CA GLY A 128 38.87 4.18 19.22
C GLY A 128 37.61 4.28 20.08
N TYR A 129 37.24 3.20 20.75
CA TYR A 129 36.14 3.24 21.73
C TYR A 129 36.54 4.06 22.95
N GLY A 130 35.59 4.75 23.56
CA GLY A 130 35.76 5.32 24.89
C GLY A 130 35.87 4.24 25.96
N GLY A 131 36.68 4.48 26.97
CA GLY A 131 36.82 3.60 28.14
C GLY A 131 35.60 3.71 29.05
N ASN A 132 35.22 2.62 29.70
CA ASN A 132 34.15 2.64 30.69
C ASN A 132 34.58 3.39 31.95
N GLY A 133 33.67 4.11 32.60
CA GLY A 133 33.87 4.65 33.95
C GLY A 133 34.02 3.53 34.99
N GLY A 134 34.73 3.84 36.06
CA GLY A 134 34.87 2.96 37.22
C GLY A 134 33.61 2.95 38.08
N GLN A 135 33.35 1.81 38.72
CA GLN A 135 32.25 1.67 39.67
C GLN A 135 32.60 2.29 41.03
N ALA A 136 31.58 2.72 41.76
CA ALA A 136 31.72 3.19 43.13
C ALA A 136 32.18 2.07 44.07
N GLY A 137 33.01 2.42 45.06
CA GLY A 137 33.29 1.56 46.20
C GLY A 137 32.07 1.43 47.11
N GLY A 138 31.76 0.20 47.54
CA GLY A 138 30.65 -0.06 48.46
C GLY A 138 30.81 0.65 49.82
N ALA A 139 29.70 0.92 50.50
CA ALA A 139 29.70 1.53 51.84
C ALA A 139 30.31 0.59 52.89
N GLY A 140 31.03 1.15 53.86
CA GLY A 140 31.35 0.45 55.11
C GLY A 140 30.19 0.55 56.12
N PRO A 141 30.24 -0.17 57.26
CA PRO A 141 29.21 -0.09 58.28
C PRO A 141 29.05 1.35 58.82
N GLY A 142 27.92 2.00 58.53
CA GLY A 142 27.62 3.36 58.98
C GLY A 142 28.19 4.51 58.13
N THR A 143 28.82 4.21 56.99
CA THR A 143 29.37 5.21 56.05
C THR A 143 28.62 5.20 54.71
N LEU A 144 28.89 6.18 53.83
CA LEU A 144 28.27 6.25 52.51
C LEU A 144 29.09 5.44 51.48
N ALA A 145 28.44 4.98 50.41
CA ALA A 145 29.16 4.48 49.24
C ALA A 145 29.88 5.62 48.51
N GLY A 146 30.88 5.27 47.70
CA GLY A 146 31.51 6.23 46.79
C GLY A 146 30.57 6.64 45.66
N LEU A 147 31.00 7.62 44.88
CA LEU A 147 30.36 8.00 43.62
C LEU A 147 30.90 7.13 42.47
N GLY A 148 30.08 6.90 41.46
CA GLY A 148 30.54 6.28 40.22
C GLY A 148 31.32 7.28 39.35
N ALA A 149 31.41 7.02 38.05
CA ALA A 149 32.14 7.87 37.12
C ALA A 149 31.57 7.85 35.70
N ALA A 150 31.89 8.91 34.94
CA ALA A 150 31.54 9.04 33.54
C ALA A 150 32.37 8.09 32.65
N GLY A 151 31.77 7.69 31.53
CA GLY A 151 32.46 6.99 30.45
C GLY A 151 33.26 7.98 29.60
N GLY A 152 34.33 7.49 28.97
CA GLY A 152 35.11 8.27 28.02
C GLY A 152 34.39 8.43 26.69
N ALA A 153 34.56 9.56 26.02
CA ALA A 153 34.05 9.75 24.66
C ALA A 153 34.75 8.81 23.66
N GLY A 154 34.07 8.46 22.56
CA GLY A 154 34.72 7.79 21.43
C GLY A 154 35.78 8.67 20.75
N GLY A 155 36.65 8.06 19.94
CA GLY A 155 37.61 8.75 19.09
C GLY A 155 37.01 9.12 17.73
N ALA A 156 37.39 10.27 17.17
CA ALA A 156 36.91 10.68 15.85
C ALA A 156 37.52 9.82 14.72
N ALA A 157 36.83 9.73 13.58
CA ALA A 157 37.36 9.03 12.40
C ALA A 157 37.29 9.91 11.14
N SER A 158 38.38 9.98 10.39
CA SER A 158 38.48 10.74 9.14
C SER A 158 39.12 9.88 8.06
N ALA A 159 38.43 9.66 6.94
CA ALA A 159 38.95 8.92 5.80
C ALA A 159 38.91 9.80 4.54
N SER A 160 40.03 9.95 3.85
CA SER A 160 40.10 10.67 2.57
C SER A 160 40.81 9.85 1.49
N GLY A 161 40.13 9.66 0.36
CA GLY A 161 40.64 8.89 -0.78
C GLY A 161 40.74 9.74 -2.04
N SER A 162 41.83 9.58 -2.79
CA SER A 162 42.02 10.19 -4.11
C SER A 162 42.43 9.14 -5.13
N LEU A 163 41.64 8.95 -6.20
CA LEU A 163 41.96 8.04 -7.30
C LEU A 163 42.07 8.83 -8.60
N THR A 164 43.23 8.74 -9.26
CA THR A 164 43.45 9.32 -10.60
C THR A 164 43.87 8.22 -11.57
N LEU A 165 43.09 8.03 -12.63
CA LEU A 165 43.37 7.08 -13.73
C LEU A 165 43.47 7.85 -15.05
N THR A 166 44.60 7.69 -15.74
CA THR A 166 44.84 8.26 -17.07
C THR A 166 45.06 7.17 -18.11
N ASN A 167 44.70 7.43 -19.38
CA ASN A 167 44.82 6.51 -20.50
C ASN A 167 44.17 5.13 -20.23
N ALA A 168 43.19 5.06 -19.35
CA ALA A 168 42.59 3.83 -18.83
C ALA A 168 41.38 3.37 -19.67
N SER A 169 41.24 3.88 -20.90
CA SER A 169 40.14 3.55 -21.80
C SER A 169 40.06 2.03 -22.01
N GLY A 170 38.99 1.40 -21.51
CA GLY A 170 38.79 -0.06 -21.55
C GLY A 170 39.06 -0.81 -20.24
N THR A 171 39.51 -0.13 -19.17
CA THR A 171 39.69 -0.71 -17.84
C THR A 171 38.60 -0.24 -16.86
N SER A 172 38.75 -0.54 -15.57
CA SER A 172 37.83 -0.08 -14.52
C SER A 172 38.57 0.61 -13.38
N GLY A 173 37.89 1.51 -12.68
CA GLY A 173 38.38 2.18 -11.48
C GLY A 173 37.39 2.04 -10.33
N ALA A 174 37.88 1.83 -9.12
CA ALA A 174 37.03 1.78 -7.92
C ALA A 174 37.69 2.47 -6.72
N LEU A 175 36.95 3.39 -6.10
CA LEU A 175 37.34 4.05 -4.86
C LEU A 175 36.31 3.77 -3.76
N MET A 176 36.75 3.20 -2.65
CA MET A 176 35.93 2.98 -1.46
C MET A 176 36.51 3.80 -0.30
N VAL A 177 35.69 4.67 0.29
CA VAL A 177 36.07 5.48 1.45
C VAL A 177 35.04 5.26 2.57
N SER A 178 35.50 4.84 3.74
CA SER A 178 34.63 4.61 4.89
C SER A 178 35.19 5.16 6.18
N SER A 179 34.35 5.80 6.99
CA SER A 179 34.71 6.17 8.35
C SER A 179 33.65 5.79 9.38
N GLN A 180 34.11 5.38 10.56
CA GLN A 180 33.28 5.04 11.70
C GLN A 180 33.81 5.73 12.95
N GLY A 181 33.00 6.61 13.55
CA GLY A 181 33.33 7.21 14.82
C GLY A 181 33.35 6.17 15.93
N GLY A 182 34.25 6.33 16.88
CA GLY A 182 34.30 5.47 18.06
C GLY A 182 33.02 5.59 18.89
N ASN A 183 32.56 4.49 19.48
CA ASN A 183 31.48 4.57 20.46
C ASN A 183 32.00 5.13 21.78
N GLY A 184 31.14 5.83 22.52
CA GLY A 184 31.45 6.22 23.88
C GLY A 184 31.46 5.03 24.85
N GLY A 185 32.18 5.20 25.96
CA GLY A 185 32.25 4.23 27.05
C GLY A 185 31.08 4.36 28.02
N ASN A 186 30.82 3.31 28.79
CA ASN A 186 29.70 3.29 29.73
C ASN A 186 29.99 4.13 30.99
N ALA A 187 28.94 4.66 31.62
CA ALA A 187 29.01 5.38 32.89
C ALA A 187 28.27 4.66 34.01
N TYR A 188 28.66 4.95 35.25
CA TYR A 188 28.06 4.39 36.46
C TYR A 188 27.74 5.49 37.47
N GLY A 189 26.56 5.43 38.09
CA GLY A 189 26.16 6.29 39.21
C GLY A 189 25.38 7.56 38.80
N SER A 190 24.54 8.04 39.70
CA SER A 190 23.69 9.22 39.48
C SER A 190 24.48 10.48 39.18
N GLY A 191 24.06 11.21 38.14
CA GLY A 191 24.68 12.48 37.73
C GLY A 191 25.87 12.34 36.78
N TYR A 192 26.23 11.12 36.41
CA TYR A 192 27.24 10.84 35.38
C TYR A 192 26.60 10.53 34.03
N LEU A 193 27.38 10.69 32.97
CA LEU A 193 26.96 10.54 31.58
C LEU A 193 27.86 9.51 30.89
N GLY A 194 27.25 8.56 30.17
CA GLY A 194 27.94 7.68 29.24
C GLY A 194 28.67 8.52 28.20
N GLY A 195 29.83 8.07 27.73
CA GLY A 195 30.60 8.81 26.74
C GLY A 195 29.76 9.07 25.49
N ASP A 196 29.92 10.24 24.90
CA ASP A 196 29.31 10.49 23.60
C ASP A 196 30.01 9.67 22.52
N GLY A 197 29.24 9.26 21.51
CA GLY A 197 29.80 8.73 20.28
C GLY A 197 30.58 9.82 19.54
N ALA A 198 31.58 9.43 18.78
CA ALA A 198 32.41 10.36 18.05
C ALA A 198 31.98 10.54 16.58
N ILE A 199 32.34 11.69 16.02
CA ILE A 199 32.01 12.03 14.64
C ILE A 199 32.91 11.24 13.67
N ALA A 200 32.32 10.82 12.56
CA ALA A 200 33.03 10.31 11.39
C ALA A 200 33.02 11.35 10.27
N SER A 201 34.03 11.37 9.41
CA SER A 201 34.11 12.18 8.19
C SER A 201 34.71 11.36 7.06
N SER A 202 34.11 11.39 5.87
CA SER A 202 34.63 10.71 4.69
C SER A 202 34.61 11.62 3.46
N THR A 203 35.70 11.65 2.69
CA THR A 203 35.80 12.36 1.41
C THR A 203 36.47 11.53 0.33
N ALA A 204 35.97 11.62 -0.90
CA ALA A 204 36.47 10.91 -2.06
C ALA A 204 36.63 11.88 -3.24
N THR A 205 37.82 11.88 -3.83
CA THR A 205 38.11 12.61 -5.06
C THR A 205 38.49 11.62 -6.15
N VAL A 206 37.82 11.67 -7.29
CA VAL A 206 38.13 10.80 -8.44
C VAL A 206 38.30 11.61 -9.71
N SER A 207 39.35 11.30 -10.47
CA SER A 207 39.51 11.73 -11.86
C SER A 207 39.88 10.53 -12.72
N SER A 208 39.05 10.16 -13.70
CA SER A 208 39.22 8.89 -14.41
C SER A 208 38.74 8.97 -15.86
N ASP A 209 39.53 8.49 -16.81
CA ASP A 209 39.08 8.22 -18.19
C ASP A 209 38.79 6.73 -18.44
N ALA A 210 38.71 5.92 -17.38
CA ALA A 210 38.40 4.48 -17.46
C ALA A 210 36.99 4.22 -18.00
N TYR A 211 36.77 3.06 -18.62
CA TYR A 211 35.45 2.69 -19.17
C TYR A 211 34.36 2.65 -18.09
N SER A 212 34.68 2.12 -16.91
CA SER A 212 33.79 2.02 -15.75
C SER A 212 34.45 2.60 -14.51
N THR A 213 33.76 3.50 -13.79
CA THR A 213 34.26 4.09 -12.54
C THR A 213 33.23 3.95 -11.43
N SER A 214 33.63 3.39 -10.29
CA SER A 214 32.78 3.23 -9.11
C SER A 214 33.33 3.98 -7.89
N VAL A 215 32.49 4.74 -7.20
CA VAL A 215 32.88 5.46 -5.97
C VAL A 215 31.86 5.20 -4.88
N TYR A 216 32.34 4.72 -3.74
CA TYR A 216 31.51 4.39 -2.59
C TYR A 216 32.02 5.13 -1.36
N VAL A 217 31.19 5.99 -0.78
CA VAL A 217 31.51 6.76 0.44
C VAL A 217 30.49 6.45 1.52
N THR A 218 30.95 6.01 2.68
CA THR A 218 30.10 5.76 3.85
C THR A 218 30.65 6.42 5.10
N GLN A 219 29.76 7.08 5.84
CA GLN A 219 30.08 7.75 7.09
C GLN A 219 29.11 7.25 8.18
N ASN A 220 29.66 6.73 9.28
CA ASN A 220 28.91 6.24 10.42
C ASN A 220 29.29 7.01 11.68
N GLY A 221 28.35 7.73 12.26
CA GLY A 221 28.53 8.32 13.58
C GLY A 221 28.72 7.24 14.66
N GLY A 222 29.57 7.52 15.64
CA GLY A 222 29.74 6.66 16.81
C GLY A 222 28.48 6.63 17.68
N LYS A 223 28.24 5.52 18.36
CA LYS A 223 27.13 5.40 19.31
C LYS A 223 27.51 5.99 20.66
N GLY A 224 26.53 6.54 21.39
CA GLY A 224 26.70 6.89 22.79
C GLY A 224 26.90 5.66 23.67
N GLY A 225 27.62 5.82 24.77
CA GLY A 225 27.82 4.79 25.79
C GLY A 225 26.64 4.71 26.76
N ASP A 226 26.42 3.55 27.37
CA ASP A 226 25.27 3.33 28.25
C ASP A 226 25.49 3.93 29.64
N GLY A 227 24.40 4.30 30.30
CA GLY A 227 24.36 4.72 31.70
C GLY A 227 23.78 3.64 32.60
N TYR A 228 24.50 3.29 33.67
CA TYR A 228 24.07 2.34 34.69
C TYR A 228 24.02 2.96 36.09
N SER A 229 23.21 2.40 36.97
CA SER A 229 23.02 2.83 38.36
C SER A 229 22.63 4.31 38.47
N GLY A 230 21.72 4.78 37.60
CA GLY A 230 21.25 6.15 37.55
C GLY A 230 22.12 7.12 36.74
N ALA A 231 23.12 6.62 36.02
CA ALA A 231 23.82 7.42 35.01
C ALA A 231 22.97 7.59 33.75
N SER A 232 23.12 8.75 33.09
CA SER A 232 22.51 9.03 31.79
C SER A 232 23.29 8.34 30.66
N GLY A 233 22.60 7.98 29.58
CA GLY A 233 23.23 7.46 28.36
C GLY A 233 23.86 8.59 27.53
N GLY A 234 24.98 8.30 26.88
CA GLY A 234 25.69 9.24 26.02
C GLY A 234 24.97 9.49 24.70
N GLN A 235 25.23 10.64 24.08
CA GLN A 235 24.61 11.00 22.80
C GLN A 235 25.22 10.22 21.64
N GLY A 236 24.42 9.89 20.64
CA GLY A 236 24.95 9.44 19.35
C GLY A 236 25.65 10.58 18.60
N ALA A 237 26.60 10.24 17.74
CA ALA A 237 27.31 11.22 16.92
C ALA A 237 26.63 11.46 15.58
N GLN A 238 26.63 12.70 15.10
CA GLN A 238 26.09 13.03 13.77
C GLN A 238 26.95 12.44 12.65
N SER A 239 26.28 12.09 11.55
CA SER A 239 26.92 11.82 10.26
C SER A 239 26.33 12.75 9.22
N LEU A 240 27.09 13.78 8.85
CA LEU A 240 26.67 14.78 7.87
C LEU A 240 27.68 14.79 6.73
N MET A 241 27.24 14.36 5.55
CA MET A 241 28.02 14.45 4.31
C MET A 241 27.46 15.55 3.43
N ASN A 242 28.36 16.39 2.94
CA ASN A 242 28.03 17.44 1.98
C ASN A 242 29.09 17.44 0.88
N ASN A 243 28.71 17.00 -0.31
CA ASN A 243 29.60 16.87 -1.46
C ASN A 243 30.86 16.08 -1.14
N SER A 244 30.72 15.04 -0.31
CA SER A 244 31.82 14.14 0.06
C SER A 244 32.39 13.35 -1.12
N ILE A 245 31.72 13.36 -2.27
CA ILE A 245 32.25 12.85 -3.54
C ILE A 245 32.48 14.04 -4.48
N SER A 246 33.71 14.18 -4.95
CA SER A 246 34.06 15.01 -6.09
C SER A 246 34.61 14.10 -7.17
N ALA A 247 33.88 13.94 -8.27
CA ALA A 247 34.27 13.05 -9.36
C ALA A 247 34.31 13.82 -10.68
N SER A 248 35.31 13.52 -11.51
CA SER A 248 35.30 13.80 -12.95
C SER A 248 35.61 12.49 -13.67
N ALA A 249 34.68 12.00 -14.50
CA ALA A 249 34.99 10.87 -15.37
C ALA A 249 34.44 11.05 -16.77
N ASN A 250 35.25 10.67 -17.75
CA ASN A 250 34.93 10.71 -19.18
C ASN A 250 34.60 9.32 -19.75
N GLY A 251 34.47 8.32 -18.87
CA GLY A 251 34.14 6.93 -19.20
C GLY A 251 32.69 6.71 -19.64
N SER A 252 32.35 5.49 -20.06
CA SER A 252 30.98 5.16 -20.49
C SER A 252 30.03 4.86 -19.32
N TYR A 253 30.54 4.31 -18.22
CA TYR A 253 29.76 3.87 -17.06
C TYR A 253 30.27 4.46 -15.75
N MET A 254 29.34 4.93 -14.91
CA MET A 254 29.63 5.40 -13.56
C MET A 254 28.64 4.86 -12.52
N ASP A 255 29.16 4.47 -11.34
CA ASP A 255 28.36 4.18 -10.14
C ASP A 255 28.87 5.01 -8.96
N LEU A 256 28.07 5.94 -8.44
CA LEU A 256 28.38 6.75 -7.26
C LEU A 256 27.40 6.44 -6.13
N SER A 257 27.93 6.21 -4.93
CA SER A 257 27.14 5.94 -3.73
C SER A 257 27.65 6.74 -2.53
N GLN A 258 26.77 7.47 -1.87
CA GLN A 258 27.05 8.27 -0.67
C GLN A 258 26.03 7.94 0.45
N TYR A 259 26.51 7.41 1.58
CA TYR A 259 25.67 6.95 2.70
C TYR A 259 26.05 7.51 4.07
N ALA A 260 25.15 8.26 4.71
CA ALA A 260 25.34 8.86 6.02
C ALA A 260 24.43 8.22 7.08
N TYR A 261 25.03 7.68 8.14
CA TYR A 261 24.30 7.04 9.24
C TYR A 261 24.61 7.74 10.57
N GLY A 262 23.60 8.33 11.19
CA GLY A 262 23.71 8.89 12.53
C GLY A 262 23.97 7.82 13.58
N GLY A 263 24.78 8.13 14.58
CA GLY A 263 25.04 7.27 15.72
C GLY A 263 23.80 7.11 16.61
N GLY A 264 23.60 5.92 17.16
CA GLY A 264 22.55 5.69 18.16
C GLY A 264 22.91 6.29 19.51
N GLY A 265 21.91 6.67 20.30
CA GLY A 265 22.10 7.07 21.69
C GLY A 265 22.33 5.89 22.62
N GLY A 266 23.06 6.11 23.72
CA GLY A 266 23.28 5.10 24.76
C GLY A 266 22.05 4.90 25.64
N ALA A 267 21.83 3.69 26.13
CA ALA A 267 20.72 3.39 27.03
C ALA A 267 20.95 3.97 28.44
N SER A 268 19.90 4.03 29.27
CA SER A 268 20.03 4.37 30.69
C SER A 268 19.05 3.58 31.54
N ASP A 269 19.48 2.97 32.65
CA ASP A 269 18.56 2.24 33.52
C ASP A 269 17.50 3.14 34.18
N SER A 270 17.88 4.28 34.76
CA SER A 270 16.93 5.12 35.52
C SER A 270 17.04 6.63 35.28
N ALA A 271 17.91 7.08 34.38
CA ALA A 271 18.11 8.50 34.05
C ALA A 271 17.75 8.80 32.58
N VAL A 272 18.30 9.87 32.01
CA VAL A 272 18.00 10.23 30.61
C VAL A 272 18.89 9.39 29.69
N ALA A 273 18.28 8.61 28.80
CA ALA A 273 19.00 7.90 27.76
C ALA A 273 19.42 8.85 26.64
N GLY A 274 20.49 8.50 25.94
CA GLY A 274 21.05 9.31 24.86
C GLY A 274 20.12 9.39 23.66
N HIS A 275 20.14 10.52 22.96
CA HIS A 275 19.44 10.70 21.71
C HIS A 275 20.23 10.10 20.55
N GLY A 276 19.50 9.56 19.58
CA GLY A 276 20.03 9.22 18.28
C GLY A 276 20.37 10.47 17.49
N ALA A 277 21.45 10.42 16.73
CA ALA A 277 21.94 11.56 15.99
C ALA A 277 21.37 11.65 14.57
N ALA A 278 21.45 12.83 13.97
CA ALA A 278 21.06 13.00 12.58
C ALA A 278 22.03 12.29 11.60
N GLY A 279 21.47 11.73 10.54
CA GLY A 279 22.21 11.23 9.37
C GLY A 279 21.79 11.97 8.11
N GLY A 280 22.65 12.83 7.60
CA GLY A 280 22.38 13.71 6.46
C GLY A 280 23.38 13.48 5.33
N SER A 281 22.89 13.35 4.10
CA SER A 281 23.73 13.19 2.91
C SER A 281 23.28 14.13 1.81
N SER A 282 24.15 15.03 1.36
CA SER A 282 23.88 15.89 0.19
C SER A 282 24.98 15.76 -0.86
N LEU A 283 24.59 15.57 -2.12
CA LEU A 283 25.51 15.49 -3.25
C LEU A 283 25.00 16.32 -4.43
N THR A 284 25.82 17.23 -4.90
CA THR A 284 25.61 18.04 -6.11
C THR A 284 26.70 17.69 -7.12
N LEU A 285 26.30 17.40 -8.35
CA LEU A 285 27.19 17.18 -9.49
C LEU A 285 26.87 18.20 -10.57
N ALA A 286 27.90 18.91 -11.04
CA ALA A 286 27.75 19.90 -12.11
C ALA A 286 27.36 19.25 -13.44
N ASP A 287 27.97 18.10 -13.77
CA ASP A 287 27.72 17.36 -15.00
C ASP A 287 27.60 15.86 -14.72
N ALA A 288 26.75 15.17 -15.48
CA ALA A 288 26.69 13.71 -15.49
C ALA A 288 27.99 13.18 -16.09
N LEU A 289 28.63 12.29 -15.35
CA LEU A 289 29.93 11.76 -15.70
C LEU A 289 29.72 10.45 -16.47
N GLY A 290 29.85 10.53 -17.79
CA GLY A 290 29.70 9.42 -18.72
C GLY A 290 28.33 9.25 -19.36
N THR A 291 28.21 8.27 -20.27
CA THR A 291 26.99 7.99 -21.04
C THR A 291 25.93 7.22 -20.25
N TYR A 292 26.31 6.57 -19.14
CA TYR A 292 25.44 5.82 -18.25
C TYR A 292 25.88 6.04 -16.80
N ALA A 293 25.01 6.64 -15.98
CA ALA A 293 25.31 6.96 -14.59
C ALA A 293 24.29 6.32 -13.63
N VAL A 294 24.78 5.71 -12.55
CA VAL A 294 23.98 5.23 -11.42
C VAL A 294 24.40 5.98 -10.17
N LEU A 295 23.46 6.63 -9.51
CA LEU A 295 23.72 7.57 -8.42
C LEU A 295 22.86 7.21 -7.22
N ARG A 296 23.48 7.07 -6.04
CA ARG A 296 22.80 6.70 -4.80
C ARG A 296 23.19 7.63 -3.67
N VAL A 297 22.21 8.24 -3.03
CA VAL A 297 22.39 9.11 -1.86
C VAL A 297 21.45 8.64 -0.77
N ALA A 298 21.96 8.35 0.43
CA ALA A 298 21.10 8.06 1.57
C ALA A 298 21.55 8.67 2.88
N GLY A 299 20.57 9.05 3.70
CA GLY A 299 20.77 9.54 5.06
C GLY A 299 19.81 8.90 6.05
N SER A 300 20.35 8.30 7.11
CA SER A 300 19.57 7.66 8.17
C SER A 300 19.91 8.24 9.53
N GLY A 301 18.89 8.69 10.25
CA GLY A 301 19.04 9.02 11.66
C GLY A 301 19.37 7.79 12.52
N GLY A 302 20.06 8.01 13.63
CA GLY A 302 20.34 6.99 14.64
C GLY A 302 19.14 6.79 15.58
N ASN A 303 19.03 5.63 16.18
CA ASN A 303 17.98 5.34 17.17
C ASN A 303 18.29 6.00 18.52
N GLY A 304 17.25 6.39 19.25
CA GLY A 304 17.38 6.81 20.65
C GLY A 304 17.67 5.63 21.58
N GLY A 305 18.32 5.91 22.71
CA GLY A 305 18.61 4.91 23.74
C GLY A 305 17.38 4.56 24.57
N ASP A 306 17.26 3.31 24.98
CA ASP A 306 16.18 2.82 25.83
C ASP A 306 16.38 3.23 27.30
N THR A 307 15.29 3.22 28.08
CA THR A 307 15.35 3.35 29.53
C THR A 307 14.45 2.39 30.29
N GLN A 308 14.76 2.15 31.57
CA GLN A 308 13.78 1.59 32.49
C GLN A 308 12.95 2.74 33.05
N THR A 309 13.32 3.35 34.18
CA THR A 309 12.45 4.30 34.88
C THR A 309 12.63 5.78 34.47
N GLY A 310 13.51 6.07 33.51
CA GLY A 310 13.90 7.43 33.15
C GLY A 310 13.19 8.00 31.92
N VAL A 311 13.90 8.84 31.15
CA VAL A 311 13.41 9.37 29.86
C VAL A 311 14.23 8.76 28.74
N ALA A 312 13.59 8.03 27.84
CA ALA A 312 14.24 7.40 26.70
C ALA A 312 14.67 8.45 25.66
N GLY A 313 15.69 8.11 24.88
CA GLY A 313 16.22 8.99 23.86
C GLY A 313 15.28 9.12 22.66
N ASN A 314 15.18 10.32 22.09
CA ASN A 314 14.58 10.52 20.78
C ASN A 314 15.44 9.90 19.66
N GLY A 315 14.80 9.46 18.58
CA GLY A 315 15.46 9.10 17.33
C GLY A 315 15.95 10.33 16.56
N GLY A 316 17.04 10.17 15.82
CA GLY A 316 17.62 11.21 14.98
C GLY A 316 16.90 11.37 13.64
N ASN A 317 16.98 12.55 13.04
CA ASN A 317 16.41 12.79 11.71
C ASN A 317 17.31 12.23 10.60
N GLY A 318 16.69 11.67 9.56
CA GLY A 318 17.37 11.31 8.31
C GLY A 318 17.13 12.36 7.22
N SER A 319 18.17 12.73 6.49
CA SER A 319 18.03 13.60 5.31
C SER A 319 18.91 13.16 4.14
N ALA A 320 18.37 13.23 2.93
CA ALA A 320 19.12 12.95 1.71
C ALA A 320 18.75 13.96 0.62
N SER A 321 19.74 14.54 -0.06
CA SER A 321 19.53 15.44 -1.18
C SER A 321 20.50 15.14 -2.32
N PHE A 322 19.98 15.04 -3.53
CA PHE A 322 20.80 14.85 -4.73
C PHE A 322 20.43 15.87 -5.81
N GLN A 323 21.44 16.50 -6.40
CA GLN A 323 21.28 17.45 -7.50
C GLN A 323 22.26 17.13 -8.62
N LEU A 324 21.74 17.06 -9.84
CA LEU A 324 22.49 16.96 -11.08
C LEU A 324 22.10 18.14 -12.00
N ASP A 325 23.04 19.03 -12.27
CA ASP A 325 22.77 20.29 -13.00
C ASP A 325 22.77 20.11 -14.52
N SER A 326 23.45 19.09 -15.04
CA SER A 326 23.62 18.88 -16.48
C SER A 326 24.03 17.43 -16.76
N ALA A 327 23.85 16.97 -18.00
CA ALA A 327 24.30 15.66 -18.44
C ALA A 327 24.80 15.69 -19.90
N LEU A 328 25.67 14.75 -20.26
CA LEU A 328 26.16 14.61 -21.63
C LEU A 328 25.01 14.25 -22.59
N PRO A 329 24.94 14.83 -23.81
CA PRO A 329 23.98 14.42 -24.84
C PRO A 329 23.99 12.90 -25.08
N GLY A 330 22.81 12.28 -25.17
CA GLY A 330 22.68 10.82 -25.36
C GLY A 330 22.86 9.98 -24.09
N SER A 331 23.02 10.59 -22.91
CA SER A 331 23.23 9.86 -21.66
C SER A 331 21.95 9.33 -21.01
N GLN A 332 22.12 8.26 -20.22
CA GLN A 332 21.11 7.72 -19.31
C GLN A 332 21.52 7.94 -17.87
N VAL A 333 20.61 8.48 -17.06
CA VAL A 333 20.84 8.76 -15.63
C VAL A 333 19.85 7.97 -14.79
N TYR A 334 20.37 7.20 -13.83
CA TYR A 334 19.60 6.51 -12.79
C TYR A 334 19.98 7.07 -11.43
N ALA A 335 19.03 7.64 -10.70
CA ALA A 335 19.30 8.26 -9.40
C ALA A 335 18.34 7.79 -8.32
N TYR A 336 18.90 7.39 -7.17
CA TYR A 336 18.16 6.91 -6.01
C TYR A 336 18.52 7.77 -4.80
N THR A 337 17.55 8.50 -4.27
CA THR A 337 17.71 9.29 -3.05
C THR A 337 16.81 8.72 -1.97
N SER A 338 17.35 8.33 -0.81
CA SER A 338 16.57 7.73 0.27
C SER A 338 16.88 8.29 1.64
N SER A 339 15.88 8.45 2.49
CA SER A 339 16.07 8.92 3.87
C SER A 339 15.25 8.12 4.88
N ALA A 340 15.80 7.94 6.08
CA ALA A 340 15.13 7.23 7.16
C ALA A 340 15.29 7.95 8.51
N GLY A 341 14.19 8.15 9.23
CA GLY A 341 14.22 8.64 10.59
C GLY A 341 14.61 7.52 11.56
N GLY A 342 15.36 7.84 12.61
CA GLY A 342 15.69 6.90 13.67
C GLY A 342 14.48 6.62 14.58
N SER A 343 14.43 5.43 15.16
CA SER A 343 13.40 5.09 16.14
C SER A 343 13.61 5.82 17.47
N GLY A 344 12.53 6.19 18.13
CA GLY A 344 12.58 6.61 19.54
C GLY A 344 12.88 5.42 20.45
N GLY A 345 13.60 5.67 21.54
CA GLY A 345 13.90 4.68 22.56
C GLY A 345 12.67 4.28 23.37
N ASN A 346 12.64 3.04 23.83
CA ASN A 346 11.57 2.51 24.67
C ASN A 346 11.80 2.84 26.14
N ALA A 347 10.70 2.86 26.91
CA ALA A 347 10.72 2.99 28.36
C ALA A 347 10.02 1.82 29.06
N SER A 348 10.34 1.56 30.33
CA SER A 348 9.59 0.62 31.17
C SER A 348 9.34 1.19 32.58
N ASN A 349 8.74 0.46 33.53
CA ASN A 349 8.56 0.86 34.93
C ASN A 349 8.13 2.33 35.20
N GLY A 350 7.28 2.92 34.34
CA GLY A 350 6.79 4.31 34.49
C GLY A 350 7.70 5.40 33.89
N GLY A 351 8.75 5.03 33.16
CA GLY A 351 9.57 5.94 32.36
C GLY A 351 8.82 6.50 31.14
N THR A 352 9.39 7.55 30.53
CA THR A 352 8.83 8.22 29.34
C THR A 352 9.56 7.76 28.09
N ALA A 353 8.86 7.22 27.10
CA ALA A 353 9.45 6.79 25.83
C ALA A 353 9.86 7.98 24.94
N GLY A 354 10.76 7.73 23.98
CA GLY A 354 11.35 8.74 23.10
C GLY A 354 10.58 8.96 21.81
N LEU A 355 10.64 10.18 21.27
CA LEU A 355 10.02 10.51 19.98
C LEU A 355 10.79 9.88 18.82
N ALA A 356 10.07 9.55 17.75
CA ALA A 356 10.67 9.17 16.48
C ALA A 356 11.39 10.33 15.78
N GLY A 357 12.39 10.00 14.97
CA GLY A 357 13.02 10.91 14.03
C GLY A 357 12.24 11.04 12.71
N ASN A 358 12.34 12.21 12.07
CA ASN A 358 11.72 12.49 10.77
C ASN A 358 12.67 12.13 9.60
N ALA A 359 12.11 11.95 8.40
CA ALA A 359 12.85 11.68 7.17
C ALA A 359 12.52 12.69 6.06
N SER A 360 13.55 13.19 5.35
CA SER A 360 13.40 14.06 4.19
C SER A 360 14.34 13.67 3.05
N ALA A 361 13.80 13.36 1.88
CA ALA A 361 14.56 13.03 0.67
C ALA A 361 14.22 14.00 -0.47
N GLN A 362 15.23 14.54 -1.14
CA GLN A 362 15.07 15.49 -2.24
C GLN A 362 15.95 15.12 -3.44
N GLN A 363 15.42 15.30 -4.65
CA GLN A 363 16.15 14.99 -5.87
C GLN A 363 15.88 16.02 -6.96
N GLN A 364 16.92 16.44 -7.68
CA GLN A 364 16.82 17.26 -8.88
C GLN A 364 17.73 16.66 -9.97
N LEU A 365 17.16 16.38 -11.14
CA LEU A 365 17.86 15.74 -12.25
C LEU A 365 17.68 16.53 -13.53
N ILE A 366 18.76 17.05 -14.10
CA ILE A 366 18.76 17.63 -15.44
C ILE A 366 19.54 16.67 -16.34
N GLY A 367 18.82 15.89 -17.15
CA GLY A 367 19.40 14.91 -18.07
C GLY A 367 19.26 15.32 -19.53
N ALA A 368 20.11 14.76 -20.38
CA ALA A 368 20.14 15.13 -21.79
C ALA A 368 19.28 14.23 -22.69
N ASP A 369 19.07 12.94 -22.35
CA ASP A 369 18.24 12.00 -23.14
C ASP A 369 17.22 11.25 -22.27
N SER A 370 17.69 10.40 -21.34
CA SER A 370 16.83 9.57 -20.49
C SER A 370 17.17 9.70 -19.01
N VAL A 371 16.16 9.95 -18.18
CA VAL A 371 16.30 10.14 -16.74
C VAL A 371 15.34 9.23 -15.99
N TYR A 372 15.87 8.49 -15.02
CA TYR A 372 15.14 7.62 -14.11
C TYR A 372 15.48 8.01 -12.67
N GLY A 373 14.51 8.56 -11.95
CA GLY A 373 14.67 9.02 -10.57
C GLY A 373 13.74 8.29 -9.60
N SER A 374 14.27 7.92 -8.44
CA SER A 374 13.51 7.39 -7.32
C SER A 374 13.89 8.13 -6.04
N VAL A 375 12.88 8.64 -5.32
CA VAL A 375 13.04 9.37 -4.07
C VAL A 375 12.19 8.70 -3.00
N SER A 376 12.80 8.30 -1.88
CA SER A 376 12.08 7.66 -0.78
C SER A 376 12.36 8.25 0.59
N ALA A 377 11.34 8.37 1.43
CA ALA A 377 11.48 8.79 2.82
C ALA A 377 10.64 7.90 3.75
N THR A 378 11.22 7.50 4.88
CA THR A 378 10.52 6.68 5.89
C THR A 378 10.73 7.27 7.28
N GLY A 379 9.65 7.70 7.94
CA GLY A 379 9.70 8.21 9.30
C GLY A 379 10.08 7.11 10.30
N GLY A 380 10.76 7.48 11.38
CA GLY A 380 11.13 6.55 12.45
C GLY A 380 9.92 6.04 13.24
N THR A 381 10.07 4.93 13.94
CA THR A 381 9.01 4.43 14.84
C THR A 381 9.05 5.19 16.18
N GLY A 382 7.90 5.55 16.72
CA GLY A 382 7.81 6.13 18.06
C GLY A 382 8.24 5.14 19.13
N GLY A 383 8.88 5.62 20.20
CA GLY A 383 9.26 4.79 21.34
C GLY A 383 8.04 4.26 22.08
N GLY A 384 8.09 3.01 22.54
CA GLY A 384 7.02 2.36 23.30
C GLY A 384 7.28 2.28 24.80
N VAL A 385 6.21 2.06 25.56
CA VAL A 385 6.25 1.70 26.98
C VAL A 385 6.02 0.20 27.12
N THR A 386 7.08 -0.56 27.42
CA THR A 386 7.09 -2.03 27.44
C THR A 386 6.88 -2.62 28.83
N GLY A 387 6.92 -1.79 29.88
CA GLY A 387 6.61 -2.16 31.26
C GLY A 387 6.12 -0.96 32.07
N GLY A 388 5.28 -1.18 33.07
CA GLY A 388 4.60 -0.09 33.80
C GLY A 388 3.52 0.61 32.95
N SER A 389 3.18 1.85 33.30
CA SER A 389 2.14 2.63 32.63
C SER A 389 2.68 3.89 31.98
N GLY A 390 2.23 4.21 30.77
CA GLY A 390 2.67 5.38 30.01
C GLY A 390 2.18 5.36 28.56
N ASN A 391 2.26 6.52 27.91
CA ASN A 391 1.88 6.67 26.50
C ASN A 391 3.00 6.22 25.58
N GLY A 392 2.63 5.57 24.48
CA GLY A 392 3.50 5.40 23.33
C GLY A 392 3.67 6.72 22.60
N GLN A 393 4.84 6.92 21.99
CA GLN A 393 5.17 8.15 21.28
C GLN A 393 4.77 8.13 19.81
N LEU A 394 4.63 9.31 19.21
CA LEU A 394 4.25 9.46 17.81
C LEU A 394 5.30 8.87 16.86
N GLY A 395 4.82 8.33 15.73
CA GLY A 395 5.68 7.99 14.60
C GLY A 395 6.24 9.23 13.88
N GLY A 396 7.42 9.09 13.28
CA GLY A 396 8.11 10.17 12.58
C GLY A 396 7.44 10.52 11.26
N SER A 397 7.54 11.77 10.83
CA SER A 397 7.03 12.19 9.53
C SER A 397 8.02 11.89 8.40
N ALA A 398 7.53 11.70 7.17
CA ALA A 398 8.33 11.47 5.98
C ALA A 398 7.97 12.43 4.84
N SER A 399 8.98 12.97 4.16
CA SER A 399 8.83 13.83 2.98
C SER A 399 9.76 13.42 1.85
N SER A 400 9.24 13.25 0.64
CA SER A 400 10.01 12.93 -0.57
C SER A 400 9.66 13.87 -1.72
N SER A 401 10.61 14.58 -2.31
CA SER A 401 10.35 15.45 -3.46
C SER A 401 11.37 15.25 -4.58
N GLY A 402 10.90 15.28 -5.83
CA GLY A 402 11.75 15.11 -7.01
C GLY A 402 11.43 16.10 -8.12
N GLN A 403 12.46 16.55 -8.84
CA GLN A 403 12.33 17.36 -10.04
C GLN A 403 13.19 16.77 -11.15
N GLY A 404 12.70 16.77 -12.40
CA GLY A 404 13.45 16.21 -13.51
C GLY A 404 13.20 16.88 -14.85
N GLU A 405 14.24 16.96 -15.66
CA GLU A 405 14.19 17.41 -17.05
C GLU A 405 14.93 16.39 -17.92
N ALA A 406 14.37 16.05 -19.09
CA ALA A 406 15.02 15.19 -20.07
C ALA A 406 14.65 15.61 -21.49
N SER A 407 15.43 15.22 -22.50
CA SER A 407 15.02 15.47 -23.89
C SER A 407 13.99 14.44 -24.38
N LEU A 408 14.13 13.15 -24.02
CA LEU A 408 13.35 12.06 -24.61
C LEU A 408 12.54 11.26 -23.58
N TYR A 409 13.16 10.76 -22.51
CA TYR A 409 12.49 9.92 -21.50
C TYR A 409 12.70 10.46 -20.09
N LEU A 410 11.62 10.68 -19.35
CA LEU A 410 11.68 11.00 -17.92
C LEU A 410 10.73 10.09 -17.15
N THR A 411 11.27 9.34 -16.19
CA THR A 411 10.47 8.60 -15.20
C THR A 411 10.92 8.99 -13.80
N LEU A 412 10.04 9.57 -13.00
CA LEU A 412 10.30 9.88 -11.60
C LEU A 412 9.28 9.20 -10.68
N GLN A 413 9.77 8.69 -9.55
CA GLN A 413 8.95 8.09 -8.51
C GLN A 413 9.29 8.71 -7.15
N ALA A 414 8.31 9.15 -6.40
CA ALA A 414 8.46 9.63 -5.02
C ALA A 414 7.57 8.82 -4.08
N SER A 415 8.15 8.24 -3.03
CA SER A 415 7.44 7.45 -2.03
C SER A 415 7.75 7.96 -0.63
N SER A 416 6.72 8.28 0.14
CA SER A 416 6.86 8.65 1.55
C SER A 416 5.99 7.76 2.42
N SER A 417 6.59 7.24 3.50
CA SER A 417 5.90 6.46 4.52
C SER A 417 6.10 7.11 5.89
N GLY A 418 4.99 7.50 6.52
CA GLY A 418 5.00 7.88 7.92
C GLY A 418 5.47 6.73 8.81
N GLY A 419 6.12 7.08 9.91
CA GLY A 419 6.60 6.14 10.90
C GLY A 419 5.48 5.56 11.74
N GLN A 420 5.69 4.38 12.32
CA GLN A 420 4.71 3.76 13.20
C GLN A 420 4.65 4.46 14.55
N GLY A 421 3.47 4.56 15.16
CA GLY A 421 3.33 4.97 16.56
C GLY A 421 3.90 3.92 17.53
N GLY A 422 4.41 4.39 18.66
CA GLY A 422 4.94 3.54 19.74
C GLY A 422 3.86 2.90 20.60
N GLN A 423 4.21 1.81 21.28
CA GLN A 423 3.30 1.10 22.19
C GLN A 423 2.97 1.93 23.45
N GLY A 424 1.70 1.96 23.85
CA GLY A 424 1.25 2.48 25.15
C GLY A 424 0.87 1.35 26.12
N SER A 425 0.90 1.64 27.43
CA SER A 425 0.55 0.66 28.47
C SER A 425 -0.19 1.32 29.64
N GLY A 426 -1.19 0.62 30.20
CA GLY A 426 -1.94 1.02 31.39
C GLY A 426 -3.24 1.78 31.11
N VAL A 427 -4.18 1.68 32.05
CA VAL A 427 -5.48 2.38 31.99
C VAL A 427 -5.29 3.89 31.91
N GLY A 428 -5.99 4.53 30.97
CA GLY A 428 -5.93 5.97 30.74
C GLY A 428 -4.79 6.44 29.84
N TYR A 429 -3.92 5.52 29.41
CA TYR A 429 -2.86 5.77 28.44
C TYR A 429 -3.24 5.27 27.04
N ARG A 430 -2.42 5.61 26.05
CA ARG A 430 -2.63 5.19 24.66
C ARG A 430 -1.33 4.90 23.93
N GLY A 431 -1.41 4.05 22.90
CA GLY A 431 -0.40 3.96 21.87
C GLY A 431 -0.26 5.30 21.11
N GLY A 432 0.94 5.54 20.60
CA GLY A 432 1.22 6.73 19.79
C GLY A 432 0.52 6.66 18.44
N ASP A 433 0.16 7.81 17.89
CA ASP A 433 -0.40 7.86 16.55
C ASP A 433 0.69 7.67 15.49
N GLY A 434 0.30 7.22 14.30
CA GLY A 434 1.20 7.10 13.16
C GLY A 434 1.71 8.46 12.67
N GLY A 435 2.87 8.45 12.02
CA GLY A 435 3.47 9.64 11.41
C GLY A 435 2.86 10.00 10.05
N ASN A 436 3.01 11.26 9.64
CA ASN A 436 2.50 11.75 8.36
C ASN A 436 3.46 11.46 7.20
N ALA A 437 2.93 11.41 5.97
CA ALA A 437 3.71 11.28 4.74
C ALA A 437 3.38 12.39 3.74
N SER A 438 4.37 12.86 2.98
CA SER A 438 4.20 13.83 1.90
C SER A 438 5.15 13.52 0.73
N ALA A 439 4.62 13.45 -0.48
CA ALA A 439 5.40 13.17 -1.69
C ALA A 439 4.98 14.09 -2.84
N THR A 440 5.95 14.73 -3.51
CA THR A 440 5.72 15.64 -4.66
C THR A 440 6.70 15.38 -5.80
N LEU A 441 6.27 15.57 -7.04
CA LEU A 441 7.14 15.50 -8.21
C LEU A 441 6.83 16.62 -9.21
N SER A 442 7.86 17.09 -9.90
CA SER A 442 7.70 17.86 -11.12
C SER A 442 8.63 17.39 -12.24
N GLY A 443 8.24 17.59 -13.50
CA GLY A 443 9.21 17.42 -14.57
C GLY A 443 8.79 17.88 -15.95
N SER A 444 9.73 17.87 -16.89
CA SER A 444 9.48 18.22 -18.28
C SER A 444 10.26 17.37 -19.27
N VAL A 445 9.67 17.16 -20.46
CA VAL A 445 10.32 16.49 -21.60
C VAL A 445 10.07 17.29 -22.87
N THR A 446 11.13 17.58 -23.62
CA THR A 446 11.08 18.55 -24.74
C THR A 446 10.86 17.91 -26.12
N ALA A 447 11.24 16.66 -26.35
CA ALA A 447 11.04 16.00 -27.64
C ALA A 447 9.55 15.76 -27.94
N SER A 448 9.17 15.89 -29.22
CA SER A 448 7.80 15.71 -29.68
C SER A 448 7.28 14.27 -29.54
N ASN A 449 8.19 13.30 -29.55
CA ASN A 449 7.94 11.88 -29.29
C ASN A 449 8.37 11.46 -27.89
N GLY A 450 8.65 12.43 -27.00
CA GLY A 450 9.11 12.15 -25.65
C GLY A 450 8.05 11.50 -24.77
N GLN A 451 8.49 10.86 -23.69
CA GLN A 451 7.62 10.21 -22.72
C GLN A 451 7.98 10.65 -21.31
N LEU A 452 7.00 11.19 -20.61
CA LEU A 452 7.12 11.66 -19.24
C LEU A 452 6.18 10.85 -18.35
N GLN A 453 6.72 10.20 -17.32
CA GLN A 453 5.98 9.46 -16.31
C GLN A 453 6.36 9.92 -14.90
N LEU A 454 5.39 10.41 -14.12
CA LEU A 454 5.59 10.75 -12.70
C LEU A 454 4.64 9.93 -11.83
N SER A 455 5.17 9.40 -10.73
CA SER A 455 4.36 8.68 -9.73
C SER A 455 4.68 9.11 -8.30
N THR A 456 3.66 9.51 -7.54
CA THR A 456 3.78 9.75 -6.09
C THR A 456 2.96 8.75 -5.29
N SER A 457 3.55 8.21 -4.23
CA SER A 457 2.87 7.38 -3.24
C SER A 457 3.09 7.93 -1.83
N GLN A 458 1.99 8.13 -1.09
CA GLN A 458 2.02 8.55 0.31
C GLN A 458 1.31 7.51 1.17
N ILE A 459 1.98 7.05 2.23
CA ILE A 459 1.48 6.05 3.17
C ILE A 459 1.52 6.65 4.58
N GLY A 460 0.37 6.79 5.22
CA GLY A 460 0.29 7.18 6.62
C GLY A 460 0.89 6.10 7.52
N GLY A 461 1.58 6.50 8.59
CA GLY A 461 2.03 5.56 9.61
C GLY A 461 0.86 4.87 10.31
N ASN A 462 1.01 3.62 10.73
CA ASN A 462 -0.01 2.99 11.57
C ASN A 462 0.13 3.49 13.02
N GLY A 463 -0.96 3.42 13.75
CA GLY A 463 -0.97 3.68 15.18
C GLY A 463 -0.33 2.57 16.00
N GLY A 464 0.28 2.94 17.12
CA GLY A 464 0.89 2.01 18.07
C GLY A 464 -0.15 1.25 18.89
N SER A 465 0.21 0.06 19.36
CA SER A 465 -0.70 -0.77 20.18
C SER A 465 -0.84 -0.23 21.61
N GLY A 466 -1.98 -0.51 22.27
CA GLY A 466 -2.21 -0.27 23.68
C GLY A 466 -2.34 -1.58 24.46
N TYR A 467 -1.66 -1.73 25.59
CA TYR A 467 -1.76 -2.91 26.47
C TYR A 467 -2.15 -2.52 27.90
N ASN A 468 -2.58 -3.51 28.69
CA ASN A 468 -2.97 -3.37 30.09
C ASN A 468 -4.04 -2.28 30.29
N GLY A 469 -5.01 -2.20 29.38
CA GLY A 469 -6.07 -1.19 29.40
C GLY A 469 -5.75 0.13 28.71
N ALA A 470 -4.58 0.26 28.07
CA ALA A 470 -4.29 1.41 27.21
C ALA A 470 -5.03 1.31 25.87
N SER A 471 -5.47 2.44 25.35
CA SER A 471 -6.06 2.54 24.01
C SER A 471 -5.01 2.36 22.91
N GLY A 472 -5.41 1.89 21.73
CA GLY A 472 -4.56 1.92 20.53
C GLY A 472 -4.39 3.35 19.99
N GLY A 473 -3.26 3.64 19.36
CA GLY A 473 -3.04 4.89 18.64
C GLY A 473 -3.72 4.88 17.27
N ASN A 474 -4.04 6.05 16.73
CA ASN A 474 -4.68 6.17 15.42
C ASN A 474 -3.66 6.02 14.28
N GLY A 475 -4.12 5.49 13.15
CA GLY A 475 -3.37 5.56 11.90
C GLY A 475 -3.40 6.97 11.29
N ALA A 476 -2.31 7.38 10.66
CA ALA A 476 -2.22 8.70 10.05
C ALA A 476 -3.04 8.79 8.77
N ALA A 477 -3.70 9.92 8.56
CA ALA A 477 -4.40 10.21 7.31
C ALA A 477 -3.42 10.64 6.21
N VAL A 478 -3.84 10.47 4.96
CA VAL A 478 -3.12 10.94 3.76
C VAL A 478 -4.05 11.80 2.92
N GLU A 479 -3.58 12.97 2.53
CA GLU A 479 -4.28 13.89 1.63
C GLU A 479 -3.33 14.38 0.54
N MET A 480 -3.70 14.14 -0.72
CA MET A 480 -2.93 14.54 -1.89
C MET A 480 -3.77 15.40 -2.80
N VAL A 481 -3.27 16.60 -3.13
CA VAL A 481 -3.90 17.52 -4.07
C VAL A 481 -2.84 17.97 -5.06
N ASN A 482 -2.94 17.53 -6.32
CA ASN A 482 -2.05 17.92 -7.41
C ASN A 482 -0.55 17.90 -7.02
N THR A 483 -0.12 16.82 -6.37
CA THR A 483 1.28 16.61 -5.96
C THR A 483 2.24 16.41 -7.15
N LEU A 484 1.70 16.34 -8.37
CA LEU A 484 2.40 16.15 -9.63
C LEU A 484 2.22 17.38 -10.52
N SER A 485 3.31 17.86 -11.11
CA SER A 485 3.31 18.90 -12.15
C SER A 485 4.17 18.46 -13.32
N ALA A 486 3.68 18.54 -14.55
CA ALA A 486 4.41 18.01 -15.70
C ALA A 486 4.09 18.73 -17.01
N SER A 487 5.01 18.66 -17.97
CA SER A 487 4.81 19.14 -19.34
C SER A 487 5.61 18.31 -20.35
N THR A 488 4.95 17.85 -21.41
CA THR A 488 5.62 17.25 -22.57
C THR A 488 4.71 17.28 -23.80
N PRO A 489 5.25 17.50 -25.01
CA PRO A 489 4.45 17.37 -26.24
C PRO A 489 4.08 15.92 -26.58
N GLY A 490 4.83 14.94 -26.04
CA GLY A 490 4.60 13.52 -26.31
C GLY A 490 3.64 12.89 -25.30
N TYR A 491 3.97 11.69 -24.81
CA TYR A 491 3.16 10.95 -23.85
C TYR A 491 3.34 11.52 -22.43
N LEU A 492 2.24 11.85 -21.76
CA LEU A 492 2.22 12.31 -20.37
C LEU A 492 1.45 11.33 -19.47
N GLY A 493 2.15 10.64 -18.56
CA GLY A 493 1.57 9.73 -17.58
C GLY A 493 1.78 10.22 -16.14
N LEU A 494 0.70 10.39 -15.38
CA LEU A 494 0.74 10.84 -13.99
C LEU A 494 -0.02 9.87 -13.08
N SER A 495 0.57 9.47 -11.95
CA SER A 495 -0.01 8.51 -11.01
C SER A 495 0.12 8.96 -9.56
N GLN A 496 -1.02 9.05 -8.87
CA GLN A 496 -1.10 9.40 -7.45
C GLN A 496 -1.72 8.25 -6.63
N VAL A 497 -1.03 7.80 -5.58
CA VAL A 497 -1.54 6.78 -4.63
C VAL A 497 -1.51 7.30 -3.18
N ALA A 498 -2.68 7.36 -2.54
CA ALA A 498 -2.84 7.70 -1.11
C ALA A 498 -3.27 6.48 -0.29
N ASN A 499 -2.52 6.12 0.75
CA ASN A 499 -2.88 5.05 1.67
C ASN A 499 -2.91 5.56 3.12
N GLY A 500 -4.06 5.50 3.77
CA GLY A 500 -4.17 5.81 5.20
C GLY A 500 -3.50 4.73 6.05
N GLY A 501 -2.94 5.13 7.19
CA GLY A 501 -2.35 4.20 8.15
C GLY A 501 -3.40 3.42 8.92
N ASN A 502 -3.10 2.20 9.35
CA ASN A 502 -4.02 1.40 10.17
C ASN A 502 -4.09 1.90 11.62
N GLY A 503 -5.20 1.67 12.29
CA GLY A 503 -5.35 1.88 13.72
C GLY A 503 -4.61 0.84 14.57
N GLY A 504 -4.15 1.24 15.75
CA GLY A 504 -3.43 0.40 16.69
C GLY A 504 -4.36 -0.55 17.46
N TYR A 505 -3.87 -1.76 17.72
CA TYR A 505 -4.56 -2.77 18.51
C TYR A 505 -4.67 -2.40 20.01
N THR A 506 -5.64 -2.97 20.73
CA THR A 506 -5.66 -2.97 22.21
C THR A 506 -6.14 -4.28 22.81
N ASP A 507 -5.74 -4.60 24.03
CA ASP A 507 -6.31 -5.73 24.77
C ASP A 507 -7.71 -5.41 25.33
N SER A 508 -7.88 -4.26 25.97
CA SER A 508 -9.08 -3.94 26.75
C SER A 508 -9.48 -2.47 26.70
N GLY A 509 -8.66 -1.61 26.11
CA GLY A 509 -8.99 -0.20 25.86
C GLY A 509 -9.81 0.03 24.58
N THR A 510 -9.80 1.25 24.08
CA THR A 510 -10.36 1.56 22.74
C THR A 510 -9.26 1.43 21.69
N ALA A 511 -9.46 0.59 20.67
CA ALA A 511 -8.50 0.43 19.59
C ALA A 511 -8.46 1.70 18.73
N GLY A 512 -7.33 1.94 18.07
CA GLY A 512 -7.14 3.13 17.25
C GLY A 512 -7.97 3.09 15.97
N ASN A 513 -8.33 4.27 15.47
CA ASN A 513 -9.01 4.38 14.17
C ASN A 513 -8.01 4.27 13.02
N GLY A 514 -8.46 3.74 11.88
CA GLY A 514 -7.73 3.82 10.62
C GLY A 514 -7.73 5.25 10.06
N GLY A 515 -6.64 5.62 9.40
CA GLY A 515 -6.47 6.92 8.75
C GLY A 515 -7.26 7.01 7.44
N ASN A 516 -7.84 8.17 7.17
CA ASN A 516 -8.51 8.44 5.89
C ASN A 516 -7.47 8.64 4.77
N ALA A 517 -7.86 8.36 3.52
CA ALA A 517 -7.04 8.62 2.33
C ALA A 517 -7.81 9.45 1.30
N SER A 518 -7.22 10.55 0.85
CA SER A 518 -7.78 11.40 -0.20
C SER A 518 -6.73 11.71 -1.26
N SER A 519 -7.09 11.61 -2.54
CA SER A 519 -6.23 12.00 -3.65
C SER A 519 -7.02 12.70 -4.75
N THR A 520 -6.57 13.88 -5.16
CA THR A 520 -7.16 14.69 -6.24
C THR A 520 -6.08 15.08 -7.25
N LEU A 521 -6.30 14.74 -8.53
CA LEU A 521 -5.46 15.12 -9.67
C LEU A 521 -6.29 15.77 -10.77
N THR A 522 -6.03 17.05 -11.05
CA THR A 522 -6.66 17.78 -12.14
C THR A 522 -5.60 18.37 -13.05
N LEU A 523 -5.64 18.05 -14.34
CA LEU A 523 -4.71 18.58 -15.32
C LEU A 523 -5.41 18.95 -16.64
N SER A 524 -5.16 20.17 -17.10
CA SER A 524 -5.47 20.61 -18.45
C SER A 524 -4.16 20.82 -19.20
N ASP A 525 -3.91 20.03 -20.23
CA ASP A 525 -2.70 20.10 -21.05
C ASP A 525 -3.07 20.40 -22.51
N ASP A 526 -2.35 21.32 -23.13
CA ASP A 526 -2.59 21.75 -24.51
C ASP A 526 -1.50 21.31 -25.50
N SER A 527 -0.52 20.54 -25.02
CA SER A 527 0.68 20.17 -25.78
C SER A 527 0.82 18.68 -26.02
N THR A 528 0.34 17.84 -25.10
CA THR A 528 0.52 16.38 -25.11
C THR A 528 -0.27 15.68 -26.22
N ASN A 529 0.32 14.64 -26.80
CA ASN A 529 -0.35 13.74 -27.76
C ASN A 529 -1.19 12.64 -27.08
N TYR A 530 -0.93 12.37 -25.80
CA TYR A 530 -1.62 11.37 -25.01
C TYR A 530 -1.45 11.66 -23.52
N LEU A 531 -2.57 11.95 -22.87
CA LEU A 531 -2.65 12.23 -21.43
C LEU A 531 -3.20 11.00 -20.69
N ALA A 532 -2.42 10.44 -19.78
CA ALA A 532 -2.82 9.34 -18.90
C ALA A 532 -2.74 9.77 -17.43
N LEU A 533 -3.88 9.75 -16.73
CA LEU A 533 -3.96 10.09 -15.31
C LEU A 533 -4.49 8.91 -14.51
N TYR A 534 -3.83 8.60 -13.39
CA TYR A 534 -4.24 7.56 -12.46
C TYR A 534 -4.27 8.09 -11.04
N VAL A 535 -5.36 7.84 -10.33
CA VAL A 535 -5.53 8.19 -8.92
C VAL A 535 -6.06 6.99 -8.15
N SER A 536 -5.44 6.70 -7.00
CA SER A 536 -5.88 5.65 -6.08
C SER A 536 -5.86 6.11 -4.64
N SER A 537 -6.91 5.78 -3.88
CA SER A 537 -7.00 6.02 -2.45
C SER A 537 -7.44 4.76 -1.71
N ARG A 538 -6.81 4.48 -0.56
CA ARG A 538 -7.19 3.39 0.34
C ARG A 538 -7.20 3.85 1.79
N GLY A 539 -8.36 3.77 2.42
CA GLY A 539 -8.50 4.03 3.85
C GLY A 539 -7.78 2.97 4.68
N GLY A 540 -7.22 3.37 5.82
CA GLY A 540 -6.60 2.46 6.77
C GLY A 540 -7.62 1.60 7.51
N ALA A 541 -7.26 0.38 7.89
CA ALA A 541 -8.11 -0.47 8.72
C ALA A 541 -8.23 0.08 10.14
N GLY A 542 -9.37 -0.14 10.79
CA GLY A 542 -9.54 0.09 12.22
C GLY A 542 -8.75 -0.91 13.06
N GLY A 543 -8.31 -0.51 14.25
CA GLY A 543 -7.60 -1.36 15.19
C GLY A 543 -8.50 -2.43 15.82
N GLY A 544 -7.95 -3.61 16.11
CA GLY A 544 -8.67 -4.67 16.81
C GLY A 544 -8.66 -4.51 18.34
N SER A 545 -9.61 -5.16 19.03
CA SER A 545 -9.68 -5.19 20.49
C SER A 545 -10.05 -6.57 21.04
N GLN A 546 -9.41 -7.04 22.10
CA GLN A 546 -9.76 -8.32 22.75
C GLN A 546 -11.07 -8.22 23.54
N SER A 547 -11.19 -7.25 24.45
CA SER A 547 -12.36 -7.07 25.31
C SER A 547 -12.89 -5.64 25.40
N GLY A 548 -12.26 -4.70 24.68
CA GLY A 548 -12.64 -3.29 24.64
C GLY A 548 -13.35 -2.91 23.33
N LEU A 549 -13.33 -1.62 22.99
CA LEU A 549 -13.94 -1.13 21.75
C LEU A 549 -12.97 -1.29 20.58
N THR A 550 -13.47 -1.80 19.47
CA THR A 550 -12.77 -1.89 18.18
C THR A 550 -12.72 -0.51 17.49
N GLY A 551 -11.71 -0.30 16.65
CA GLY A 551 -11.44 0.98 16.00
C GLY A 551 -12.21 1.13 14.70
N ALA A 552 -12.61 2.37 14.37
CA ALA A 552 -13.31 2.65 13.12
C ALA A 552 -12.35 2.56 11.92
N ALA A 553 -12.88 2.15 10.76
CA ALA A 553 -12.15 2.18 9.50
C ALA A 553 -11.94 3.61 8.97
N GLY A 554 -10.85 3.81 8.23
CA GLY A 554 -10.62 5.01 7.42
C GLY A 554 -11.42 4.98 6.11
N SER A 555 -11.89 6.15 5.66
CA SER A 555 -12.56 6.32 4.36
C SER A 555 -11.57 6.67 3.24
N ALA A 556 -11.97 6.47 1.98
CA ALA A 556 -11.17 6.74 0.79
C ALA A 556 -11.88 7.64 -0.23
N THR A 557 -11.19 8.65 -0.75
CA THR A 557 -11.69 9.55 -1.82
C THR A 557 -10.66 9.72 -2.93
N SER A 558 -11.05 9.43 -4.17
CA SER A 558 -10.22 9.61 -5.36
C SER A 558 -10.92 10.45 -6.42
N VAL A 559 -10.28 11.53 -6.86
CA VAL A 559 -10.80 12.43 -7.89
C VAL A 559 -9.74 12.64 -8.97
N VAL A 560 -10.09 12.37 -10.22
CA VAL A 560 -9.22 12.63 -11.37
C VAL A 560 -9.96 13.38 -12.46
N SER A 561 -9.33 14.40 -13.04
CA SER A 561 -9.87 15.17 -14.17
C SER A 561 -8.75 15.53 -15.15
N GLY A 562 -8.93 15.19 -16.42
CA GLY A 562 -7.94 15.41 -17.48
C GLY A 562 -8.55 16.07 -18.70
N SER A 563 -7.88 17.05 -19.28
CA SER A 563 -8.25 17.58 -20.60
C SER A 563 -7.05 17.77 -21.51
N ALA A 564 -7.17 17.37 -22.78
CA ALA A 564 -6.15 17.55 -23.80
C ALA A 564 -6.69 18.17 -25.09
N SER A 565 -6.03 19.23 -25.58
CA SER A 565 -6.39 19.89 -26.85
C SER A 565 -5.77 19.21 -28.07
N GLN A 566 -4.61 18.53 -27.90
CA GLN A 566 -3.86 17.91 -28.98
C GLN A 566 -3.87 16.37 -28.97
N GLY A 567 -4.17 15.76 -27.82
CA GLY A 567 -4.05 14.33 -27.58
C GLY A 567 -5.32 13.60 -27.17
N SER A 568 -5.23 12.28 -27.09
CA SER A 568 -6.25 11.47 -26.41
C SER A 568 -6.08 11.56 -24.90
N VAL A 569 -7.16 11.38 -24.15
CA VAL A 569 -7.16 11.45 -22.69
C VAL A 569 -7.66 10.13 -22.11
N SER A 570 -6.92 9.58 -21.15
CA SER A 570 -7.33 8.43 -20.36
C SER A 570 -7.18 8.74 -18.89
N VAL A 571 -8.28 8.66 -18.13
CA VAL A 571 -8.27 8.87 -16.69
C VAL A 571 -8.85 7.67 -15.95
N ASN A 572 -8.22 7.31 -14.84
CA ASN A 572 -8.65 6.20 -13.99
C ASN A 572 -8.62 6.63 -12.51
N SER A 573 -9.72 6.38 -11.80
CA SER A 573 -9.88 6.68 -10.38
C SER A 573 -10.31 5.41 -9.65
N THR A 574 -9.64 5.11 -8.53
CA THR A 574 -9.94 3.95 -7.69
C THR A 574 -9.98 4.33 -6.21
N ALA A 575 -11.04 3.95 -5.49
CA ALA A 575 -11.15 4.21 -4.05
C ALA A 575 -11.56 2.94 -3.28
N TYR A 576 -10.87 2.67 -2.18
CA TYR A 576 -11.13 1.51 -1.31
C TYR A 576 -11.27 1.94 0.14
N GLY A 577 -12.44 1.72 0.74
CA GLY A 577 -12.64 1.94 2.16
C GLY A 577 -11.76 1.00 3.00
N GLY A 578 -11.34 1.45 4.18
CA GLY A 578 -10.64 0.60 5.14
C GLY A 578 -11.56 -0.46 5.73
N SER A 579 -11.02 -1.57 6.24
CA SER A 579 -11.83 -2.55 6.97
C SER A 579 -12.09 -2.09 8.41
N GLY A 580 -13.25 -2.42 8.97
CA GLY A 580 -13.57 -2.14 10.36
C GLY A 580 -12.70 -2.91 11.36
N GLY A 581 -12.55 -2.38 12.58
CA GLY A 581 -11.80 -3.02 13.65
C GLY A 581 -12.44 -4.33 14.12
N ALA A 582 -11.60 -5.33 14.41
CA ALA A 582 -11.99 -6.71 14.70
C ALA A 582 -11.89 -7.07 16.19
N ALA A 583 -12.85 -7.84 16.68
CA ALA A 583 -12.82 -8.46 18.00
C ALA A 583 -11.74 -9.56 18.08
N GLY A 584 -11.10 -9.68 19.24
CA GLY A 584 -10.22 -10.79 19.60
C GLY A 584 -11.00 -12.07 19.92
N TRP A 585 -10.32 -13.21 19.83
CA TRP A 585 -10.94 -14.51 20.07
C TRP A 585 -10.94 -14.81 21.59
N TYR A 586 -12.04 -15.37 22.11
CA TYR A 586 -12.18 -15.95 23.47
C TYR A 586 -12.51 -15.05 24.68
N TYR A 587 -12.51 -13.72 24.59
CA TYR A 587 -12.73 -12.86 25.77
C TYR A 587 -13.83 -11.81 25.56
N GLY A 588 -14.88 -11.86 26.39
CA GLY A 588 -15.91 -10.81 26.46
C GLY A 588 -16.92 -10.78 25.30
N THR A 589 -17.72 -9.71 25.26
CA THR A 589 -18.69 -9.40 24.20
C THR A 589 -18.22 -8.13 23.48
N VAL A 590 -17.74 -8.27 22.24
CA VAL A 590 -17.15 -7.18 21.45
C VAL A 590 -17.70 -7.22 20.03
N SER A 591 -18.32 -6.12 19.59
CA SER A 591 -18.74 -5.98 18.19
C SER A 591 -17.58 -5.59 17.29
N GLY A 592 -17.62 -6.05 16.04
CA GLY A 592 -16.79 -5.48 14.99
C GLY A 592 -17.30 -4.10 14.59
N GLN A 593 -16.40 -3.21 14.17
CA GLN A 593 -16.82 -1.93 13.59
C GLN A 593 -17.17 -2.06 12.12
N ASP A 594 -17.95 -1.12 11.62
CA ASP A 594 -18.26 -1.02 10.20
C ASP A 594 -17.01 -0.70 9.37
N GLY A 595 -17.04 -1.08 8.10
CA GLY A 595 -16.03 -0.69 7.11
C GLY A 595 -16.01 0.82 6.82
N GLY A 596 -15.04 1.27 6.04
CA GLY A 596 -14.89 2.67 5.63
C GLY A 596 -15.62 2.97 4.32
N ALA A 597 -16.08 4.21 4.11
CA ALA A 597 -16.70 4.60 2.85
C ALA A 597 -15.65 4.78 1.73
N ALA A 598 -16.07 4.62 0.47
CA ALA A 598 -15.23 4.88 -0.71
C ALA A 598 -15.92 5.76 -1.75
N SER A 599 -15.21 6.76 -2.27
CA SER A 599 -15.68 7.68 -3.30
C SER A 599 -14.69 7.82 -4.45
N SER A 600 -15.12 7.58 -5.70
CA SER A 600 -14.29 7.69 -6.90
C SER A 600 -14.95 8.59 -7.96
N SER A 601 -14.21 9.56 -8.50
CA SER A 601 -14.68 10.43 -9.58
C SER A 601 -13.64 10.52 -10.69
N ALA A 602 -14.08 10.41 -11.95
CA ALA A 602 -13.22 10.43 -13.13
C ALA A 602 -13.80 11.31 -14.26
N SER A 603 -13.04 12.28 -14.78
CA SER A 603 -13.47 13.11 -15.90
C SER A 603 -12.41 13.25 -16.98
N SER A 604 -12.75 13.04 -18.26
CA SER A 604 -11.84 13.22 -19.38
C SER A 604 -12.44 14.04 -20.52
N VAL A 605 -11.71 15.04 -21.02
CA VAL A 605 -12.14 15.85 -22.18
C VAL A 605 -11.06 15.83 -23.26
N ALA A 606 -11.37 15.27 -24.42
CA ALA A 606 -10.52 15.30 -25.60
C ALA A 606 -11.11 16.23 -26.68
N SER A 607 -10.26 16.90 -27.45
CA SER A 607 -10.70 17.80 -28.53
C SER A 607 -10.66 17.13 -29.91
N ALA A 608 -11.44 17.62 -30.87
CA ALA A 608 -11.48 17.10 -32.25
C ALA A 608 -11.75 15.57 -32.32
N SER A 609 -10.95 14.81 -33.07
CA SER A 609 -11.14 13.38 -33.31
C SER A 609 -10.41 12.46 -32.32
N ARG A 610 -9.87 12.99 -31.20
CA ARG A 610 -9.10 12.17 -30.23
C ARG A 610 -10.02 11.45 -29.25
N SER A 611 -9.53 10.33 -28.71
CA SER A 611 -10.33 9.48 -27.83
C SER A 611 -10.33 10.00 -26.39
N ALA A 612 -11.43 9.76 -25.66
CA ALA A 612 -11.55 10.08 -24.25
C ALA A 612 -12.03 8.85 -23.46
N TYR A 613 -11.28 8.49 -22.42
CA TYR A 613 -11.57 7.36 -21.54
C TYR A 613 -11.67 7.83 -20.10
N ALA A 614 -12.77 7.51 -19.42
CA ALA A 614 -12.94 7.77 -17.99
C ALA A 614 -13.42 6.51 -17.27
N ASN A 615 -12.66 6.06 -16.26
CA ASN A 615 -13.03 4.92 -15.42
C ASN A 615 -12.99 5.32 -13.95
N ALA A 616 -14.10 5.11 -13.25
CA ALA A 616 -14.20 5.27 -11.80
C ALA A 616 -14.64 3.96 -11.14
N SER A 617 -13.88 3.53 -10.14
CA SER A 617 -14.18 2.34 -9.33
C SER A 617 -14.12 2.66 -7.85
N ALA A 618 -15.16 2.32 -7.12
CA ALA A 618 -15.19 2.46 -5.67
C ALA A 618 -15.65 1.15 -5.02
N SER A 619 -14.96 0.75 -3.94
CA SER A 619 -15.34 -0.38 -3.09
C SER A 619 -15.40 0.08 -1.65
N GLY A 620 -16.56 -0.08 -1.03
CA GLY A 620 -16.71 0.15 0.40
C GLY A 620 -15.85 -0.84 1.18
N GLY A 621 -15.46 -0.44 2.38
CA GLY A 621 -14.69 -1.27 3.28
C GLY A 621 -15.54 -2.39 3.88
N ASP A 622 -14.90 -3.51 4.18
CA ASP A 622 -15.53 -4.63 4.86
C ASP A 622 -15.71 -4.33 6.37
N GLY A 623 -16.77 -4.84 6.96
CA GLY A 623 -16.98 -4.80 8.41
C GLY A 623 -16.01 -5.70 9.18
N GLY A 624 -15.67 -5.30 10.40
CA GLY A 624 -14.81 -6.04 11.31
C GLY A 624 -15.52 -7.24 11.95
N THR A 625 -14.77 -8.21 12.46
CA THR A 625 -15.36 -9.39 13.12
C THR A 625 -15.88 -9.07 14.53
N GLY A 626 -16.99 -9.68 14.92
CA GLY A 626 -17.55 -9.61 16.29
C GLY A 626 -17.44 -10.93 17.05
N TYR A 627 -17.43 -10.87 18.38
CA TYR A 627 -17.36 -12.04 19.28
C TYR A 627 -18.29 -11.89 20.48
N GLY A 628 -18.99 -12.97 20.84
CA GLY A 628 -19.79 -13.07 22.06
C GLY A 628 -21.29 -12.84 21.84
N ALA A 629 -22.12 -13.46 22.69
CA ALA A 629 -23.58 -13.32 22.62
C ALA A 629 -24.02 -11.85 22.76
N GLY A 630 -24.87 -11.41 21.84
CA GLY A 630 -25.37 -10.03 21.77
C GLY A 630 -24.46 -9.04 21.03
N ALA A 631 -23.24 -9.45 20.64
CA ALA A 631 -22.42 -8.70 19.69
C ALA A 631 -22.79 -9.03 18.25
N HIS A 632 -22.21 -8.27 17.32
CA HIS A 632 -22.34 -8.50 15.88
C HIS A 632 -21.02 -8.22 15.17
N GLY A 633 -20.79 -8.85 14.02
CA GLY A 633 -19.83 -8.34 13.04
C GLY A 633 -20.24 -6.94 12.59
N GLY A 634 -19.26 -6.12 12.20
CA GLY A 634 -19.54 -4.80 11.64
C GLY A 634 -20.23 -4.91 10.28
N ASP A 635 -21.01 -3.92 9.91
CA ASP A 635 -21.60 -3.85 8.59
C ASP A 635 -20.51 -3.46 7.57
N GLY A 636 -20.66 -3.91 6.32
CA GLY A 636 -19.90 -3.33 5.22
C GLY A 636 -20.33 -1.89 4.99
N HIS A 637 -19.50 -1.09 4.32
CA HIS A 637 -19.84 0.32 4.06
C HIS A 637 -20.00 0.66 2.58
N SER A 638 -20.49 1.87 2.28
CA SER A 638 -20.95 2.28 0.95
C SER A 638 -19.80 2.63 0.01
N ALA A 639 -20.00 2.38 -1.28
CA ALA A 639 -19.18 2.90 -2.37
C ALA A 639 -19.98 3.86 -3.25
N THR A 640 -19.34 4.94 -3.70
CA THR A 640 -19.88 5.86 -4.70
C THR A 640 -18.84 6.09 -5.78
N ALA A 641 -19.20 5.90 -7.04
CA ALA A 641 -18.33 6.15 -8.18
C ALA A 641 -19.08 6.89 -9.29
N ASN A 642 -18.45 7.90 -9.90
CA ASN A 642 -19.00 8.70 -11.00
C ASN A 642 -17.94 8.93 -12.08
N ALA A 643 -18.33 8.86 -13.36
CA ALA A 643 -17.42 9.13 -14.46
C ALA A 643 -18.08 9.92 -15.61
N SER A 644 -17.29 10.76 -16.27
CA SER A 644 -17.72 11.50 -17.47
C SER A 644 -16.61 11.59 -18.52
N ALA A 645 -16.95 11.45 -19.80
CA ALA A 645 -16.00 11.70 -20.88
C ALA A 645 -16.62 12.37 -22.09
N SER A 646 -15.88 13.27 -22.76
CA SER A 646 -16.34 13.90 -23.99
C SER A 646 -15.24 14.03 -25.05
N SER A 647 -15.67 13.92 -26.31
CA SER A 647 -14.88 14.22 -27.50
C SER A 647 -15.79 14.81 -28.58
N VAL A 648 -15.24 15.53 -29.55
CA VAL A 648 -16.04 16.06 -30.66
C VAL A 648 -16.42 14.92 -31.60
N SER A 649 -15.43 14.14 -32.07
CA SER A 649 -15.62 13.05 -33.03
C SER A 649 -14.74 11.83 -32.79
N GLY A 650 -14.06 11.75 -31.64
CA GLY A 650 -13.28 10.56 -31.28
C GLY A 650 -14.09 9.49 -30.57
N TYR A 651 -13.47 8.34 -30.30
CA TYR A 651 -14.06 7.27 -29.51
C TYR A 651 -14.15 7.69 -28.03
N VAL A 652 -15.32 7.49 -27.41
CA VAL A 652 -15.54 7.83 -26.00
C VAL A 652 -16.00 6.60 -25.24
N GLN A 653 -15.32 6.31 -24.12
CA GLN A 653 -15.70 5.23 -23.21
C GLN A 653 -15.72 5.71 -21.77
N VAL A 654 -16.82 5.41 -21.09
CA VAL A 654 -17.04 5.76 -19.68
C VAL A 654 -17.48 4.53 -18.93
N SER A 655 -16.81 4.25 -17.80
CA SER A 655 -17.14 3.11 -16.97
C SER A 655 -17.19 3.49 -15.50
N VAL A 656 -18.22 3.01 -14.82
CA VAL A 656 -18.38 3.06 -13.37
C VAL A 656 -18.60 1.64 -12.83
N THR A 657 -17.88 1.29 -11.77
CA THR A 657 -18.16 0.13 -10.94
C THR A 657 -18.23 0.54 -9.48
N GLN A 658 -19.35 0.25 -8.81
CA GLN A 658 -19.54 0.47 -7.38
C GLN A 658 -19.74 -0.88 -6.70
N ASN A 659 -18.95 -1.16 -5.67
CA ASN A 659 -19.08 -2.37 -4.85
C ASN A 659 -19.37 -1.97 -3.40
N GLY A 660 -20.49 -2.40 -2.83
CA GLY A 660 -20.71 -2.33 -1.40
C GLY A 660 -19.67 -3.17 -0.64
N GLY A 661 -19.25 -2.70 0.52
CA GLY A 661 -18.38 -3.48 1.42
C GLY A 661 -19.11 -4.70 1.99
N ASN A 662 -18.36 -5.74 2.33
CA ASN A 662 -18.94 -6.96 2.90
C ASN A 662 -19.16 -6.80 4.41
N GLY A 663 -20.14 -7.50 4.97
CA GLY A 663 -20.35 -7.61 6.40
C GLY A 663 -19.30 -8.47 7.09
N GLY A 664 -18.93 -8.10 8.31
CA GLY A 664 -17.99 -8.84 9.15
C GLY A 664 -18.60 -10.10 9.76
N SER A 665 -17.78 -11.10 10.07
CA SER A 665 -18.26 -12.35 10.67
C SER A 665 -18.53 -12.21 12.18
N GLY A 666 -19.46 -12.99 12.72
CA GLY A 666 -19.76 -13.11 14.14
C GLY A 666 -19.40 -14.49 14.69
N TYR A 667 -18.78 -14.54 15.88
CA TYR A 667 -18.39 -15.78 16.56
C TYR A 667 -18.92 -15.84 18.00
N GLY A 668 -19.03 -17.05 18.57
CA GLY A 668 -19.31 -17.22 20.00
C GLY A 668 -20.67 -16.64 20.44
N GLY A 669 -21.66 -16.67 19.55
CA GLY A 669 -23.00 -16.11 19.77
C GLY A 669 -23.23 -14.74 19.11
N ALA A 670 -22.22 -14.15 18.45
CA ALA A 670 -22.38 -12.91 17.71
C ALA A 670 -23.00 -13.16 16.32
N SER A 671 -23.88 -12.27 15.87
CA SER A 671 -24.44 -12.32 14.51
C SER A 671 -23.44 -11.83 13.47
N GLY A 672 -23.60 -12.27 12.21
CA GLY A 672 -22.89 -11.67 11.08
C GLY A 672 -23.36 -10.24 10.82
N GLY A 673 -22.45 -9.37 10.38
CA GLY A 673 -22.78 -8.01 9.90
C GLY A 673 -23.39 -8.04 8.50
N ARG A 674 -24.14 -7.01 8.12
CA ARG A 674 -24.78 -6.92 6.80
C ARG A 674 -23.80 -6.41 5.75
N GLY A 675 -23.95 -6.87 4.51
CA GLY A 675 -23.28 -6.27 3.36
C GLY A 675 -23.90 -4.92 3.00
N ALA A 676 -23.09 -4.00 2.48
CA ALA A 676 -23.57 -2.67 2.13
C ALA A 676 -24.37 -2.65 0.83
N ASP A 677 -25.37 -1.77 0.76
CA ASP A 677 -26.07 -1.46 -0.47
C ASP A 677 -25.15 -0.73 -1.47
N SER A 678 -25.45 -0.88 -2.77
CA SER A 678 -24.81 -0.14 -3.85
C SER A 678 -25.87 0.51 -4.75
N GLN A 679 -25.80 1.84 -4.88
CA GLN A 679 -26.77 2.63 -5.64
C GLN A 679 -26.07 3.55 -6.64
N ALA A 680 -26.09 3.15 -7.92
CA ALA A 680 -25.59 3.96 -9.02
C ALA A 680 -26.77 4.65 -9.72
N LEU A 681 -26.83 5.99 -9.64
CA LEU A 681 -27.84 6.81 -10.30
C LEU A 681 -27.15 7.80 -11.25
N ASN A 682 -27.35 7.62 -12.56
CA ASN A 682 -26.71 8.44 -13.61
C ASN A 682 -25.20 8.63 -13.39
N ALA A 683 -24.54 7.56 -12.96
CA ALA A 683 -23.15 7.62 -12.55
C ALA A 683 -22.19 7.77 -13.74
N VAL A 684 -22.64 7.45 -14.96
CA VAL A 684 -21.89 7.65 -16.20
C VAL A 684 -22.55 8.71 -17.08
N SER A 685 -21.74 9.54 -17.74
CA SER A 685 -22.20 10.48 -18.77
C SER A 685 -21.14 10.66 -19.85
N GLY A 686 -21.53 10.99 -21.08
CA GLY A 686 -20.54 11.34 -22.09
C GLY A 686 -21.12 11.79 -23.42
N SER A 687 -20.25 12.26 -24.32
CA SER A 687 -20.64 12.75 -25.64
C SER A 687 -19.57 12.55 -26.70
N SER A 688 -20.00 12.17 -27.90
CA SER A 688 -19.21 12.09 -29.13
C SER A 688 -20.14 12.08 -30.34
N SER A 689 -19.65 12.53 -31.50
CA SER A 689 -20.36 12.33 -32.77
C SER A 689 -20.05 10.99 -33.45
N TYR A 690 -19.04 10.25 -32.98
CA TYR A 690 -18.62 8.98 -33.58
C TYR A 690 -19.15 7.76 -32.83
N TYR A 691 -18.51 7.37 -31.72
CA TYR A 691 -18.84 6.16 -30.97
C TYR A 691 -18.77 6.44 -29.46
N LEU A 692 -19.86 6.16 -28.75
CA LEU A 692 -20.00 6.38 -27.31
C LEU A 692 -20.32 5.06 -26.60
N VAL A 693 -19.50 4.70 -25.60
CA VAL A 693 -19.70 3.52 -24.75
C VAL A 693 -19.88 3.96 -23.30
N LEU A 694 -20.98 3.55 -22.68
CA LEU A 694 -21.30 3.80 -21.28
C LEU A 694 -21.52 2.46 -20.54
N ASN A 695 -20.76 2.20 -19.48
CA ASN A 695 -20.92 0.99 -18.67
C ASN A 695 -21.11 1.38 -17.20
N GLN A 696 -22.23 1.01 -16.59
CA GLN A 696 -22.56 1.34 -15.21
C GLN A 696 -22.93 0.07 -14.42
N GLN A 697 -22.15 -0.25 -13.39
CA GLN A 697 -22.36 -1.43 -12.56
C GLN A 697 -22.48 -1.08 -11.07
N ALA A 698 -23.49 -1.64 -10.41
CA ALA A 698 -23.68 -1.60 -8.95
C ALA A 698 -23.71 -3.03 -8.39
N ASN A 699 -22.87 -3.33 -7.40
CA ASN A 699 -22.84 -4.63 -6.73
C ASN A 699 -23.03 -4.43 -5.23
N GLY A 700 -24.04 -5.06 -4.65
CA GLY A 700 -24.23 -5.09 -3.19
C GLY A 700 -23.17 -5.94 -2.53
N GLY A 701 -22.77 -5.56 -1.31
CA GLY A 701 -21.79 -6.31 -0.52
C GLY A 701 -22.36 -7.61 0.02
N TYR A 702 -21.50 -8.58 0.27
CA TYR A 702 -21.89 -9.84 0.90
C TYR A 702 -22.22 -9.66 2.38
N GLY A 703 -23.13 -10.46 2.93
CA GLY A 703 -23.33 -10.55 4.38
C GLY A 703 -22.19 -11.30 5.09
N GLY A 704 -22.09 -11.14 6.41
CA GLY A 704 -21.11 -11.82 7.25
C GLY A 704 -21.60 -13.18 7.76
N SER A 705 -20.70 -14.12 8.00
CA SER A 705 -21.07 -15.44 8.56
C SER A 705 -21.27 -15.41 10.08
N SER A 706 -21.99 -16.39 10.63
CA SER A 706 -22.04 -16.67 12.07
C SER A 706 -22.03 -18.17 12.36
N ASP A 707 -21.33 -18.57 13.43
CA ASP A 707 -21.23 -19.96 13.88
C ASP A 707 -22.48 -20.45 14.65
N SER A 708 -23.16 -19.54 15.34
CA SER A 708 -24.19 -19.88 16.34
C SER A 708 -25.38 -18.92 16.36
N ALA A 709 -25.25 -17.72 15.78
CA ALA A 709 -26.33 -16.74 15.64
C ALA A 709 -26.74 -16.56 14.18
N ALA A 710 -27.49 -15.51 13.86
CA ALA A 710 -27.94 -15.24 12.49
C ALA A 710 -26.76 -14.81 11.61
N GLY A 711 -26.73 -15.31 10.37
CA GLY A 711 -25.86 -14.78 9.33
C GLY A 711 -26.32 -13.39 8.89
N GLY A 712 -25.40 -12.61 8.34
CA GLY A 712 -25.66 -11.28 7.82
C GLY A 712 -26.35 -11.32 6.46
N ASP A 713 -27.25 -10.37 6.25
CA ASP A 713 -27.91 -10.14 4.96
C ASP A 713 -26.91 -9.57 3.93
N GLY A 714 -27.07 -9.94 2.66
CA GLY A 714 -26.37 -9.32 1.55
C GLY A 714 -27.01 -7.99 1.14
N GLY A 715 -26.18 -7.03 0.74
CA GLY A 715 -26.61 -5.70 0.34
C GLY A 715 -27.38 -5.67 -0.97
N HIS A 716 -28.29 -4.71 -1.09
CA HIS A 716 -29.08 -4.46 -2.30
C HIS A 716 -28.29 -3.70 -3.36
N ALA A 717 -28.60 -3.93 -4.64
CA ALA A 717 -27.99 -3.21 -5.75
C ALA A 717 -29.04 -2.51 -6.63
N SER A 718 -28.81 -1.22 -6.93
CA SER A 718 -29.63 -0.45 -7.86
C SER A 718 -28.73 0.28 -8.85
N SER A 719 -28.93 0.07 -10.16
CA SER A 719 -28.20 0.79 -11.21
C SER A 719 -29.18 1.40 -12.21
N GLN A 720 -29.25 2.73 -12.25
CA GLN A 720 -30.23 3.48 -13.05
C GLN A 720 -29.50 4.51 -13.92
N LEU A 721 -29.80 4.52 -15.22
CA LEU A 721 -29.22 5.46 -16.20
C LEU A 721 -30.33 6.02 -17.09
N THR A 722 -30.43 7.36 -17.13
CA THR A 722 -31.26 8.10 -18.09
C THR A 722 -30.36 8.94 -18.99
N LEU A 723 -30.54 8.81 -20.30
CA LEU A 723 -29.70 9.45 -21.30
C LEU A 723 -30.55 10.08 -22.42
N ALA A 724 -30.21 11.31 -22.76
CA ALA A 724 -30.62 11.95 -24.00
C ALA A 724 -29.40 12.07 -24.92
N ASP A 725 -29.45 11.44 -26.09
CA ASP A 725 -28.41 11.47 -27.11
C ASP A 725 -28.89 12.23 -28.36
N SER A 726 -28.01 13.08 -28.88
CA SER A 726 -28.29 13.90 -30.06
C SER A 726 -27.14 13.94 -31.05
N SER A 727 -26.07 13.16 -30.84
CA SER A 727 -24.90 13.21 -31.73
C SER A 727 -24.23 11.88 -32.02
N ALA A 728 -24.31 10.88 -31.15
CA ALA A 728 -23.52 9.67 -31.31
C ALA A 728 -23.96 8.86 -32.54
N GLY A 729 -23.05 8.68 -33.51
CA GLY A 729 -23.30 7.80 -34.65
C GLY A 729 -23.55 6.35 -34.22
N ALA A 730 -22.92 5.91 -33.14
CA ALA A 730 -23.30 4.71 -32.42
C ALA A 730 -23.15 4.88 -30.91
N LEU A 731 -24.14 4.38 -30.17
CA LEU A 731 -24.21 4.41 -28.71
C LEU A 731 -24.36 2.99 -28.18
N GLN A 732 -23.42 2.59 -27.32
CA GLN A 732 -23.51 1.39 -26.49
C GLN A 732 -23.72 1.81 -25.03
N ALA A 733 -24.77 1.28 -24.38
CA ALA A 733 -25.00 1.50 -22.96
C ALA A 733 -25.33 0.18 -22.25
N THR A 734 -24.56 -0.15 -21.23
CA THR A 734 -24.73 -1.34 -20.40
C THR A 734 -24.95 -0.94 -18.94
N VAL A 735 -26.03 -1.44 -18.34
CA VAL A 735 -26.36 -1.19 -16.93
C VAL A 735 -26.52 -2.52 -16.19
N GLY A 736 -25.71 -2.74 -15.16
CA GLY A 736 -25.72 -3.97 -14.36
C GLY A 736 -26.01 -3.69 -12.88
N ALA A 737 -26.79 -4.56 -12.25
CA ALA A 737 -26.95 -4.61 -10.80
C ALA A 737 -26.88 -6.06 -10.29
N SER A 738 -26.09 -6.31 -9.25
CA SER A 738 -26.02 -7.62 -8.58
C SER A 738 -26.19 -7.45 -7.08
N GLY A 739 -27.22 -8.04 -6.50
CA GLY A 739 -27.37 -8.08 -5.05
C GLY A 739 -26.32 -8.97 -4.40
N GLY A 740 -25.90 -8.64 -3.18
CA GLY A 740 -24.96 -9.44 -2.42
C GLY A 740 -25.59 -10.72 -1.89
N ALA A 741 -24.82 -11.79 -1.76
CA ALA A 741 -25.29 -13.00 -1.08
C ALA A 741 -25.43 -12.78 0.43
N GLY A 742 -26.47 -13.37 1.01
CA GLY A 742 -26.55 -13.58 2.46
C GLY A 742 -25.66 -14.76 2.86
N PHE A 743 -25.01 -14.65 4.01
CA PHE A 743 -24.08 -15.67 4.49
C PHE A 743 -24.70 -16.57 5.56
N SER A 744 -24.02 -17.68 5.81
CA SER A 744 -24.50 -18.71 6.71
C SER A 744 -24.55 -18.25 8.17
N GLY A 745 -25.55 -18.71 8.91
CA GLY A 745 -25.65 -18.53 10.36
C GLY A 745 -25.89 -19.86 11.09
N GLY A 746 -25.67 -19.86 12.40
CA GLY A 746 -26.05 -20.96 13.27
C GLY A 746 -27.56 -21.06 13.48
N SER A 747 -28.25 -19.93 13.71
CA SER A 747 -29.69 -19.89 14.01
C SER A 747 -30.59 -19.53 12.82
N ALA A 748 -30.07 -18.77 11.86
CA ALA A 748 -30.75 -18.43 10.61
C ALA A 748 -29.71 -18.03 9.55
N GLY A 749 -29.98 -18.33 8.28
CA GLY A 749 -29.16 -17.85 7.18
C GLY A 749 -29.51 -16.41 6.82
N GLY A 750 -28.52 -15.62 6.40
CA GLY A 750 -28.74 -14.25 5.91
C GLY A 750 -29.50 -14.23 4.60
N ASN A 751 -30.29 -13.19 4.37
CA ASN A 751 -31.03 -12.99 3.12
C ASN A 751 -30.10 -12.53 1.99
N GLY A 752 -30.39 -12.94 0.76
CA GLY A 752 -29.75 -12.41 -0.43
C GLY A 752 -30.32 -11.02 -0.80
N GLY A 753 -29.45 -10.12 -1.23
CA GLY A 753 -29.82 -8.77 -1.65
C GLY A 753 -30.58 -8.75 -2.97
N SER A 754 -31.60 -7.91 -3.10
CA SER A 754 -32.28 -7.64 -4.38
C SER A 754 -31.43 -6.79 -5.34
N ALA A 755 -31.70 -6.92 -6.64
CA ALA A 755 -31.08 -6.13 -7.71
C ALA A 755 -32.11 -5.44 -8.61
N VAL A 756 -31.88 -4.16 -8.92
CA VAL A 756 -32.74 -3.36 -9.81
C VAL A 756 -31.88 -2.66 -10.86
N THR A 757 -32.26 -2.77 -12.13
CA THR A 757 -31.69 -1.96 -13.22
C THR A 757 -32.74 -1.19 -14.00
N LEU A 758 -32.44 0.06 -14.34
CA LEU A 758 -33.23 0.89 -15.26
C LEU A 758 -32.31 1.55 -16.28
N LEU A 759 -32.59 1.38 -17.57
CA LEU A 759 -31.96 2.13 -18.64
C LEU A 759 -33.02 2.84 -19.47
N ASN A 760 -32.99 4.17 -19.50
CA ASN A 760 -33.91 4.99 -20.28
C ASN A 760 -33.12 5.85 -21.27
N VAL A 761 -33.20 5.54 -22.56
CA VAL A 761 -32.42 6.19 -23.61
C VAL A 761 -33.35 6.83 -24.63
N GLN A 762 -33.11 8.10 -24.93
CA GLN A 762 -33.74 8.84 -26.02
C GLN A 762 -32.66 9.33 -26.98
N SER A 763 -32.54 8.71 -28.15
CA SER A 763 -31.63 9.18 -29.20
C SER A 763 -32.41 9.79 -30.36
N SER A 764 -31.99 10.98 -30.79
CA SER A 764 -32.54 11.69 -31.94
C SER A 764 -31.66 11.57 -33.21
N VAL A 765 -30.58 10.78 -33.16
CA VAL A 765 -29.61 10.65 -34.25
C VAL A 765 -30.18 9.79 -35.38
N SER A 766 -30.38 10.40 -36.55
CA SER A 766 -30.83 9.68 -37.76
C SER A 766 -29.77 8.70 -38.25
N ASN A 767 -30.19 7.47 -38.60
CA ASN A 767 -29.31 6.35 -38.99
C ASN A 767 -28.29 5.95 -37.92
N GLY A 768 -28.48 6.37 -36.66
CA GLY A 768 -27.64 5.96 -35.55
C GLY A 768 -27.81 4.47 -35.21
N TYR A 769 -26.83 3.90 -34.53
CA TYR A 769 -26.91 2.54 -34.00
C TYR A 769 -26.96 2.54 -32.47
N LEU A 770 -28.03 1.99 -31.89
CA LEU A 770 -28.21 1.83 -30.45
C LEU A 770 -28.01 0.38 -30.05
N ASN A 771 -27.08 0.13 -29.12
CA ASN A 771 -26.86 -1.19 -28.52
C ASN A 771 -26.98 -1.10 -26.98
N LEU A 772 -28.12 -1.53 -26.45
CA LEU A 772 -28.54 -1.26 -25.09
C LEU A 772 -28.75 -2.56 -24.33
N ALA A 773 -28.18 -2.67 -23.13
CA ALA A 773 -28.29 -3.86 -22.30
C ALA A 773 -28.50 -3.51 -20.82
N THR A 774 -29.43 -4.23 -20.18
CA THR A 774 -29.62 -4.21 -18.72
C THR A 774 -29.55 -5.63 -18.15
N THR A 775 -28.93 -5.78 -16.99
CA THR A 775 -28.87 -7.07 -16.28
C THR A 775 -29.00 -6.88 -14.77
N ALA A 776 -30.04 -7.46 -14.18
CA ALA A 776 -30.25 -7.52 -12.74
C ALA A 776 -30.12 -8.97 -12.25
N THR A 777 -29.31 -9.20 -11.22
CA THR A 777 -29.15 -10.52 -10.59
C THR A 777 -29.35 -10.43 -9.08
N GLY A 778 -30.33 -11.15 -8.55
CA GLY A 778 -30.57 -11.25 -7.11
C GLY A 778 -29.47 -12.05 -6.43
N GLY A 779 -29.12 -11.66 -5.19
CA GLY A 779 -28.15 -12.37 -4.36
C GLY A 779 -28.68 -13.70 -3.84
N SER A 780 -27.79 -14.66 -3.63
CA SER A 780 -28.17 -15.95 -3.05
C SER A 780 -28.46 -15.86 -1.54
N ALA A 781 -29.28 -16.77 -1.04
CA ALA A 781 -29.55 -16.90 0.39
C ALA A 781 -28.44 -17.66 1.15
N GLY A 782 -28.33 -17.38 2.45
CA GLY A 782 -27.46 -18.09 3.39
C GLY A 782 -28.09 -19.36 4.00
N THR A 783 -27.23 -20.28 4.44
CA THR A 783 -27.59 -21.53 5.15
C THR A 783 -27.78 -21.33 6.67
N ALA A 784 -28.49 -22.24 7.35
CA ALA A 784 -28.68 -22.23 8.81
C ALA A 784 -28.20 -23.55 9.45
N TYR A 785 -27.09 -23.59 10.20
CA TYR A 785 -26.44 -24.86 10.57
C TYR A 785 -27.01 -25.62 11.78
N ASN A 786 -27.55 -24.95 12.80
CA ASN A 786 -27.95 -25.57 14.07
C ASN A 786 -29.49 -25.67 14.24
N GLY A 787 -30.20 -25.81 13.13
CA GLY A 787 -31.65 -25.69 13.06
C GLY A 787 -32.11 -24.24 12.93
N GLY A 788 -33.11 -24.00 12.09
CA GLY A 788 -33.55 -22.64 11.77
C GLY A 788 -34.06 -22.44 10.35
N GLN A 789 -34.28 -21.19 9.98
CA GLN A 789 -34.79 -20.77 8.67
C GLN A 789 -33.62 -20.41 7.74
N ALA A 790 -33.57 -21.01 6.54
CA ALA A 790 -32.69 -20.56 5.47
C ALA A 790 -33.07 -19.13 5.04
N GLY A 791 -32.10 -18.32 4.67
CA GLY A 791 -32.34 -16.95 4.21
C GLY A 791 -33.21 -16.91 2.96
N VAL A 792 -33.91 -15.80 2.71
CA VAL A 792 -34.66 -15.60 1.47
C VAL A 792 -33.72 -15.14 0.37
N ALA A 793 -33.86 -15.67 -0.85
CA ALA A 793 -33.03 -15.25 -1.96
C ALA A 793 -33.50 -13.92 -2.56
N GLY A 794 -32.57 -13.13 -3.11
CA GLY A 794 -32.83 -11.77 -3.59
C GLY A 794 -33.65 -11.73 -4.88
N ASN A 795 -34.52 -10.73 -5.01
CA ASN A 795 -35.29 -10.50 -6.23
C ASN A 795 -34.48 -9.72 -7.29
N ALA A 796 -34.84 -9.86 -8.56
CA ALA A 796 -34.23 -9.13 -9.67
C ALA A 796 -35.28 -8.41 -10.54
N SER A 797 -35.05 -7.14 -10.86
CA SER A 797 -35.89 -6.36 -11.77
C SER A 797 -35.03 -5.63 -12.80
N SER A 798 -35.28 -5.85 -14.09
CA SER A 798 -34.53 -5.24 -15.19
C SER A 798 -35.46 -4.55 -16.17
N THR A 799 -35.38 -3.21 -16.26
CA THR A 799 -36.22 -2.41 -17.16
C THR A 799 -35.38 -1.63 -18.16
N LEU A 800 -35.77 -1.66 -19.44
CA LEU A 800 -35.14 -0.90 -20.52
C LEU A 800 -36.20 -0.15 -21.32
N ILE A 801 -36.04 1.17 -21.44
CA ILE A 801 -36.87 2.07 -22.24
C ILE A 801 -35.98 2.70 -23.30
N ALA A 802 -36.33 2.58 -24.58
CA ALA A 802 -35.52 3.10 -25.68
C ALA A 802 -36.36 3.81 -26.74
N VAL A 803 -35.91 4.99 -27.16
CA VAL A 803 -36.42 5.71 -28.34
C VAL A 803 -35.23 5.96 -29.27
N GLY A 804 -35.33 5.55 -30.54
CA GLY A 804 -34.25 5.73 -31.52
C GLY A 804 -34.73 6.03 -32.95
N SER A 805 -33.88 6.71 -33.71
CA SER A 805 -34.11 7.11 -35.12
C SER A 805 -33.13 6.38 -36.07
N GLY A 806 -33.00 5.07 -35.96
CA GLY A 806 -32.02 4.27 -36.69
C GLY A 806 -32.12 2.76 -36.45
N SER A 807 -31.01 2.07 -36.23
CA SER A 807 -31.02 0.65 -35.84
C SER A 807 -30.92 0.49 -34.32
N LEU A 808 -31.69 -0.44 -33.74
CA LEU A 808 -31.83 -0.63 -32.30
C LEU A 808 -31.68 -2.10 -31.90
N ASN A 809 -30.77 -2.38 -30.96
CA ASN A 809 -30.70 -3.62 -30.21
C ASN A 809 -30.91 -3.31 -28.72
N ALA A 810 -31.95 -3.89 -28.10
CA ALA A 810 -32.31 -3.66 -26.71
C ALA A 810 -32.54 -4.99 -25.98
N ILE A 811 -31.79 -5.22 -24.90
CA ILE A 811 -31.82 -6.47 -24.15
C ILE A 811 -31.96 -6.16 -22.66
N ALA A 812 -32.99 -6.71 -22.01
CA ALA A 812 -33.13 -6.70 -20.55
C ALA A 812 -33.11 -8.14 -20.01
N THR A 813 -32.30 -8.38 -18.98
CA THR A 813 -32.18 -9.69 -18.34
C THR A 813 -32.35 -9.58 -16.82
N ALA A 814 -33.23 -10.36 -16.24
CA ALA A 814 -33.40 -10.45 -14.78
C ALA A 814 -33.25 -11.91 -14.33
N ASN A 815 -32.39 -12.15 -13.33
CA ASN A 815 -32.18 -13.47 -12.75
C ASN A 815 -32.39 -13.41 -11.24
N GLY A 816 -33.39 -14.11 -10.72
CA GLY A 816 -33.63 -14.20 -9.29
C GLY A 816 -32.50 -14.96 -8.58
N GLY A 817 -32.22 -14.59 -7.33
CA GLY A 817 -31.20 -15.24 -6.53
C GLY A 817 -31.57 -16.68 -6.18
N SER A 818 -30.58 -17.55 -6.02
CA SER A 818 -30.80 -18.93 -5.57
C SER A 818 -30.92 -19.03 -4.06
N GLY A 819 -31.81 -19.90 -3.59
CA GLY A 819 -31.83 -20.36 -2.21
C GLY A 819 -30.58 -21.17 -1.84
N ALA A 820 -30.36 -21.33 -0.54
CA ALA A 820 -29.20 -22.02 0.01
C ALA A 820 -29.22 -23.54 -0.27
N SER A 821 -28.07 -24.13 -0.59
CA SER A 821 -27.88 -25.57 -0.81
C SER A 821 -27.09 -26.24 0.32
N TRP A 822 -27.47 -27.45 0.71
CA TRP A 822 -26.81 -28.19 1.79
C TRP A 822 -25.80 -29.22 1.27
N GLY A 823 -24.59 -29.19 1.84
CA GLY A 823 -23.59 -30.24 1.71
C GLY A 823 -23.81 -31.31 2.79
N ASN A 824 -23.77 -32.58 2.40
CA ASN A 824 -23.99 -33.74 3.25
C ASN A 824 -23.04 -33.71 4.47
N TRP A 825 -23.55 -33.80 5.72
CA TRP A 825 -22.99 -34.47 6.92
C TRP A 825 -23.88 -34.29 8.19
N SER A 826 -24.28 -35.45 8.72
CA SER A 826 -24.75 -35.85 10.08
C SER A 826 -25.50 -34.89 11.01
N SER A 827 -26.81 -35.09 11.19
CA SER A 827 -27.41 -35.80 12.34
C SER A 827 -28.93 -35.86 12.20
N ASP A 828 -29.56 -36.93 12.67
CA ASP A 828 -31.00 -37.24 12.45
C ASP A 828 -31.98 -36.26 13.13
N ASP A 829 -31.52 -35.26 13.89
CA ASP A 829 -32.34 -34.39 14.75
C ASP A 829 -32.33 -32.88 14.36
N ILE A 830 -31.67 -32.48 13.27
CA ILE A 830 -31.64 -31.06 12.84
C ILE A 830 -32.84 -30.77 11.91
N VAL A 831 -33.65 -29.76 12.23
CA VAL A 831 -34.77 -29.30 11.39
C VAL A 831 -34.45 -27.94 10.76
N VAL A 832 -34.46 -27.88 9.43
CA VAL A 832 -34.18 -26.64 8.68
C VAL A 832 -35.36 -26.33 7.78
N SER A 833 -35.95 -25.14 7.97
CA SER A 833 -36.99 -24.62 7.10
C SER A 833 -36.37 -23.97 5.87
N ALA A 834 -36.84 -24.37 4.68
CA ALA A 834 -36.43 -23.76 3.44
C ALA A 834 -37.20 -22.47 3.13
N SER A 835 -36.76 -21.80 2.09
CA SER A 835 -37.14 -20.47 1.64
C SER A 835 -37.20 -20.46 0.11
N ASP A 836 -38.11 -19.66 -0.42
CA ASP A 836 -38.31 -19.58 -1.86
C ASP A 836 -37.12 -18.94 -2.59
N GLY A 837 -36.98 -19.29 -3.87
CA GLY A 837 -36.04 -18.66 -4.78
C GLY A 837 -36.48 -17.23 -5.13
N GLY A 838 -35.51 -16.40 -5.53
CA GLY A 838 -35.76 -15.01 -5.88
C GLY A 838 -36.63 -14.85 -7.12
N ASN A 839 -37.51 -13.85 -7.13
CA ASN A 839 -38.33 -13.54 -8.29
C ASN A 839 -37.55 -12.72 -9.32
N ALA A 840 -37.89 -12.86 -10.60
CA ALA A 840 -37.31 -12.12 -11.70
C ALA A 840 -38.37 -11.41 -12.56
N VAL A 841 -38.18 -10.12 -12.80
CA VAL A 841 -39.01 -9.31 -13.70
C VAL A 841 -38.13 -8.63 -14.74
N SER A 842 -38.40 -8.84 -16.03
CA SER A 842 -37.69 -8.19 -17.13
C SER A 842 -38.64 -7.49 -18.09
N ALA A 843 -38.41 -6.21 -18.38
CA ALA A 843 -39.27 -5.41 -19.23
C ALA A 843 -38.48 -4.58 -20.24
N VAL A 844 -38.90 -4.62 -21.51
CA VAL A 844 -38.40 -3.70 -22.54
C VAL A 844 -39.55 -2.96 -23.22
N GLN A 845 -39.45 -1.65 -23.30
CA GLN A 845 -40.34 -0.79 -24.07
C GLN A 845 -39.52 0.01 -25.08
N ALA A 846 -39.77 -0.19 -26.37
CA ALA A 846 -39.00 0.45 -27.43
C ALA A 846 -39.89 1.22 -28.42
N GLN A 847 -39.36 2.31 -28.95
CA GLN A 847 -39.93 3.07 -30.05
C GLN A 847 -38.85 3.33 -31.12
N LEU A 848 -39.17 3.03 -32.37
CA LEU A 848 -38.31 3.30 -33.51
C LEU A 848 -39.02 4.28 -34.46
N THR A 849 -38.54 5.53 -34.51
CA THR A 849 -39.23 6.65 -35.17
C THR A 849 -38.92 6.73 -36.67
N ASP A 850 -37.75 6.27 -37.11
CA ASP A 850 -37.25 6.35 -38.49
C ASP A 850 -36.42 5.10 -38.83
N GLY A 851 -36.20 4.85 -40.13
CA GLY A 851 -35.74 3.59 -40.74
C GLY A 851 -34.55 2.86 -40.07
N GLY A 852 -34.43 1.56 -40.34
CA GLY A 852 -33.46 0.66 -39.71
C GLY A 852 -34.10 -0.66 -39.26
N TRP A 853 -33.41 -1.42 -38.40
CA TRP A 853 -33.93 -2.65 -37.82
C TRP A 853 -34.02 -2.59 -36.29
N ALA A 854 -34.90 -3.39 -35.70
CA ALA A 854 -35.07 -3.48 -34.25
C ALA A 854 -34.98 -4.93 -33.74
N GLN A 855 -34.17 -5.16 -32.71
CA GLN A 855 -34.13 -6.41 -31.96
C GLN A 855 -34.37 -6.13 -30.47
N ILE A 856 -35.47 -6.65 -29.94
CA ILE A 856 -35.96 -6.37 -28.59
C ILE A 856 -36.07 -7.69 -27.83
N ASN A 857 -35.36 -7.84 -26.71
CA ASN A 857 -35.37 -9.07 -25.90
C ASN A 857 -35.60 -8.77 -24.41
N ALA A 858 -36.60 -9.38 -23.80
CA ALA A 858 -36.80 -9.41 -22.36
C ALA A 858 -36.67 -10.85 -21.85
N ASN A 859 -35.66 -11.12 -21.02
CA ASN A 859 -35.39 -12.44 -20.44
C ASN A 859 -35.54 -12.41 -18.91
N ALA A 860 -36.34 -13.31 -18.33
CA ALA A 860 -36.49 -13.45 -16.88
C ALA A 860 -36.27 -14.91 -16.45
N GLY A 861 -35.44 -15.14 -15.44
CA GLY A 861 -35.18 -16.44 -14.85
C GLY A 861 -35.39 -16.42 -13.34
N GLY A 862 -36.35 -17.19 -12.84
CA GLY A 862 -36.59 -17.33 -11.41
C GLY A 862 -35.47 -18.09 -10.71
N GLY A 863 -35.18 -17.73 -9.46
CA GLY A 863 -34.17 -18.40 -8.65
C GLY A 863 -34.62 -19.78 -8.18
N LYS A 864 -33.67 -20.70 -7.93
CA LYS A 864 -33.99 -22.00 -7.30
C LYS A 864 -34.38 -21.79 -5.82
N GLY A 865 -35.35 -22.54 -5.29
CA GLY A 865 -35.63 -22.57 -3.85
C GLY A 865 -34.52 -23.23 -3.02
N SER A 866 -34.45 -22.92 -1.72
CA SER A 866 -33.43 -23.49 -0.83
C SER A 866 -33.77 -24.91 -0.40
N SER A 867 -32.76 -25.67 0.03
CA SER A 867 -32.99 -27.06 0.47
C SER A 867 -33.55 -27.11 1.90
N ALA A 868 -34.39 -28.12 2.17
CA ALA A 868 -34.96 -28.39 3.49
C ALA A 868 -34.42 -29.69 4.10
N LEU A 869 -34.44 -29.78 5.44
CA LEU A 869 -33.97 -30.94 6.18
C LEU A 869 -34.92 -31.28 7.34
N GLY A 870 -35.29 -32.56 7.46
CA GLY A 870 -36.13 -33.09 8.53
C GLY A 870 -37.58 -33.38 8.12
N ALA A 871 -38.18 -34.39 8.77
CA ALA A 871 -39.55 -34.81 8.49
C ALA A 871 -40.57 -33.69 8.75
N GLY A 872 -41.53 -33.54 7.83
CA GLY A 872 -42.55 -32.49 7.89
C GLY A 872 -42.16 -31.17 7.22
N GLN A 873 -40.91 -31.04 6.77
CA GLN A 873 -40.44 -29.86 6.03
C GLN A 873 -40.56 -30.06 4.52
N THR A 874 -40.59 -28.94 3.80
CA THR A 874 -40.63 -28.88 2.33
C THR A 874 -39.49 -28.00 1.83
N GLY A 875 -38.76 -28.44 0.81
CA GLY A 875 -37.84 -27.57 0.07
C GLY A 875 -38.54 -26.31 -0.42
N GLY A 876 -37.78 -25.23 -0.57
CA GLY A 876 -38.31 -23.94 -0.98
C GLY A 876 -38.85 -24.00 -2.40
N ASN A 877 -39.85 -23.19 -2.71
CA ASN A 877 -40.37 -23.15 -4.08
C ASN A 877 -39.41 -22.38 -4.99
N GLY A 878 -39.47 -22.67 -6.28
CA GLY A 878 -38.81 -21.85 -7.29
C GLY A 878 -39.37 -20.43 -7.33
N GLY A 879 -38.53 -19.46 -7.63
CA GLY A 879 -38.93 -18.07 -7.83
C GLY A 879 -39.73 -17.87 -9.12
N SER A 880 -40.64 -16.91 -9.10
CA SER A 880 -41.44 -16.52 -10.26
C SER A 880 -40.59 -15.79 -11.30
N ALA A 881 -40.93 -15.96 -12.58
CA ALA A 881 -40.32 -15.22 -13.69
C ALA A 881 -41.39 -14.56 -14.57
N ALA A 882 -41.22 -13.27 -14.84
CA ALA A 882 -42.10 -12.51 -15.72
C ALA A 882 -41.29 -11.65 -16.68
N SER A 883 -41.57 -11.76 -17.98
CA SER A 883 -40.92 -10.97 -19.03
C SER A 883 -41.95 -10.29 -19.94
N SER A 884 -41.69 -9.04 -20.35
CA SER A 884 -42.53 -8.31 -21.32
C SER A 884 -41.68 -7.47 -22.28
N ALA A 885 -42.00 -7.51 -23.57
CA ALA A 885 -41.29 -6.74 -24.60
C ALA A 885 -42.27 -6.07 -25.57
N THR A 886 -42.14 -4.76 -25.77
CA THR A 886 -43.01 -3.99 -26.68
C THR A 886 -42.20 -3.12 -27.64
N LEU A 887 -42.70 -2.97 -28.86
CA LEU A 887 -42.11 -2.11 -29.88
C LEU A 887 -43.19 -1.32 -30.65
N ASP A 888 -43.03 -0.01 -30.75
CA ASP A 888 -43.70 0.78 -31.79
C ASP A 888 -42.67 1.25 -32.83
N GLY A 889 -42.65 0.60 -33.99
CA GLY A 889 -41.58 0.74 -34.97
C GLY A 889 -42.01 1.25 -36.34
N ASN A 890 -41.11 1.97 -36.99
CA ASN A 890 -41.22 2.44 -38.38
C ASN A 890 -40.07 1.89 -39.28
N GLY A 891 -39.46 0.77 -38.87
CA GLY A 891 -38.28 0.17 -39.50
C GLY A 891 -38.59 -0.85 -40.60
N ASP A 892 -37.52 -1.42 -41.18
CA ASP A 892 -37.58 -2.41 -42.26
C ASP A 892 -37.91 -3.82 -41.75
N TRP A 893 -37.34 -4.20 -40.61
CA TRP A 893 -37.72 -5.43 -39.90
C TRP A 893 -37.57 -5.28 -38.39
N ALA A 894 -38.39 -6.00 -37.65
CA ALA A 894 -38.39 -6.00 -36.19
C ALA A 894 -38.55 -7.41 -35.62
N TYR A 895 -37.74 -7.73 -34.60
CA TYR A 895 -37.85 -8.96 -33.81
C TYR A 895 -38.07 -8.59 -32.34
N VAL A 896 -39.19 -9.04 -31.78
CA VAL A 896 -39.56 -8.79 -30.38
C VAL A 896 -39.74 -10.12 -29.68
N ASN A 897 -38.97 -10.32 -28.61
CA ASN A 897 -38.91 -11.58 -27.88
C ASN A 897 -39.08 -11.38 -26.37
N SER A 898 -39.87 -12.27 -25.77
CA SER A 898 -40.04 -12.39 -24.33
C SER A 898 -39.79 -13.84 -23.92
N SER A 899 -38.88 -14.07 -22.97
CA SER A 899 -38.59 -15.41 -22.45
C SER A 899 -38.60 -15.42 -20.92
N SER A 900 -39.45 -16.27 -20.35
CA SER A 900 -39.54 -16.47 -18.91
C SER A 900 -39.28 -17.93 -18.56
N THR A 901 -38.40 -18.16 -17.59
CA THR A 901 -38.06 -19.48 -17.03
C THR A 901 -38.32 -19.49 -15.54
N GLY A 902 -39.27 -20.31 -15.09
CA GLY A 902 -39.57 -20.47 -13.67
C GLY A 902 -38.40 -21.07 -12.91
N GLY A 903 -38.22 -20.64 -11.67
CA GLY A 903 -37.19 -21.20 -10.78
C GLY A 903 -37.47 -22.67 -10.45
N GLY A 904 -36.40 -23.43 -10.20
CA GLY A 904 -36.52 -24.81 -9.72
C GLY A 904 -36.89 -24.88 -8.23
N GLY A 905 -37.61 -25.92 -7.82
CA GLY A 905 -37.82 -26.24 -6.41
C GLY A 905 -36.53 -26.66 -5.71
N GLY A 906 -36.43 -26.34 -4.42
CA GLY A 906 -35.34 -26.76 -3.54
C GLY A 906 -35.43 -28.24 -3.16
N ASP A 907 -34.29 -28.88 -2.90
CA ASP A 907 -34.25 -30.31 -2.59
C ASP A 907 -34.62 -30.58 -1.11
N GLY A 908 -35.21 -31.74 -0.82
CA GLY A 908 -35.55 -32.19 0.52
C GLY A 908 -34.69 -33.37 0.99
N TYR A 909 -34.17 -33.31 2.22
CA TYR A 909 -33.34 -34.34 2.83
C TYR A 909 -33.92 -34.83 4.17
N LEU A 910 -33.56 -36.06 4.58
CA LEU A 910 -33.96 -36.69 5.86
C LEU A 910 -35.47 -36.62 6.15
N GLY A 911 -36.27 -37.07 5.18
CA GLY A 911 -37.74 -37.05 5.27
C GLY A 911 -38.42 -35.73 4.90
N ALA A 912 -37.68 -34.70 4.48
CA ALA A 912 -38.25 -33.48 3.90
C ALA A 912 -38.67 -33.71 2.44
N ALA A 913 -39.82 -33.14 2.05
CA ALA A 913 -40.31 -33.16 0.68
C ALA A 913 -39.55 -32.16 -0.21
N GLY A 914 -39.49 -32.42 -1.51
CA GLY A 914 -38.95 -31.48 -2.50
C GLY A 914 -39.87 -30.28 -2.72
N GLY A 915 -39.31 -29.10 -2.96
CA GLY A 915 -40.04 -27.87 -3.24
C GLY A 915 -40.64 -27.83 -4.64
N GLN A 916 -41.65 -26.99 -4.86
CA GLN A 916 -42.33 -26.91 -6.15
C GLN A 916 -41.52 -26.09 -7.17
N GLY A 917 -41.52 -26.52 -8.44
CA GLY A 917 -41.05 -25.69 -9.55
C GLY A 917 -42.03 -24.55 -9.85
N ALA A 918 -41.52 -23.37 -10.21
CA ALA A 918 -42.39 -22.23 -10.47
C ALA A 918 -43.13 -22.36 -11.82
N ALA A 919 -44.43 -22.07 -11.81
CA ALA A 919 -45.22 -21.99 -13.03
C ALA A 919 -44.94 -20.69 -13.80
N VAL A 920 -45.03 -20.75 -15.13
CA VAL A 920 -44.88 -19.58 -16.02
C VAL A 920 -46.08 -19.49 -16.96
N SER A 921 -46.77 -18.35 -16.94
CA SER A 921 -47.91 -18.07 -17.83
C SER A 921 -47.68 -16.76 -18.57
N LEU A 922 -47.49 -16.85 -19.89
CA LEU A 922 -47.33 -15.69 -20.77
C LEU A 922 -48.60 -15.46 -21.59
N SER A 923 -49.22 -14.31 -21.38
CA SER A 923 -50.40 -13.87 -22.14
C SER A 923 -50.12 -12.50 -22.76
N ASN A 924 -49.94 -12.45 -24.07
CA ASN A 924 -49.66 -11.22 -24.83
C ASN A 924 -48.49 -10.41 -24.26
N THR A 925 -47.42 -11.10 -23.81
CA THR A 925 -46.26 -10.43 -23.21
C THR A 925 -45.33 -9.82 -24.24
N VAL A 926 -45.49 -10.19 -25.51
CA VAL A 926 -44.95 -9.47 -26.66
C VAL A 926 -46.06 -8.73 -27.39
N SER A 927 -45.81 -7.48 -27.78
CA SER A 927 -46.70 -6.70 -28.64
C SER A 927 -45.95 -5.66 -29.45
N GLY A 928 -46.56 -5.15 -30.52
CA GLY A 928 -45.98 -4.04 -31.26
C GLY A 928 -46.47 -3.89 -32.70
N SER A 929 -46.02 -2.81 -33.33
CA SER A 929 -46.19 -2.49 -34.74
C SER A 929 -44.83 -2.27 -35.39
N ASN A 930 -44.71 -2.59 -36.68
CA ASN A 930 -43.60 -2.16 -37.52
C ASN A 930 -44.11 -1.75 -38.92
N ARG A 931 -43.42 -0.85 -39.63
CA ARG A 931 -43.74 -0.51 -41.03
C ARG A 931 -43.43 -1.69 -41.96
N GLY A 932 -42.26 -2.29 -41.80
CA GLY A 932 -41.83 -3.47 -42.53
C GLY A 932 -42.21 -4.78 -41.83
N SER A 933 -41.37 -5.80 -41.94
CA SER A 933 -41.65 -7.13 -41.37
C SER A 933 -41.65 -7.10 -39.83
N LEU A 934 -42.48 -7.93 -39.20
CA LEU A 934 -42.56 -8.05 -37.74
C LEU A 934 -42.54 -9.52 -37.30
N ALA A 935 -41.68 -9.85 -36.35
CA ALA A 935 -41.64 -11.15 -35.69
C ALA A 935 -41.86 -10.98 -34.18
N LEU A 936 -42.89 -11.63 -33.63
CA LEU A 936 -43.21 -11.64 -32.20
C LEU A 936 -43.06 -13.05 -31.66
N THR A 937 -42.23 -13.20 -30.61
CA THR A 937 -41.91 -14.51 -30.03
C THR A 937 -42.05 -14.49 -28.51
N GLN A 938 -42.73 -15.48 -27.94
CA GLN A 938 -42.81 -15.67 -26.49
C GLN A 938 -42.56 -17.12 -26.08
N TYR A 939 -41.62 -17.31 -25.15
CA TYR A 939 -41.21 -18.60 -24.60
C TYR A 939 -41.49 -18.69 -23.10
N ALA A 940 -42.36 -19.62 -22.71
CA ALA A 940 -42.63 -19.97 -21.32
C ALA A 940 -41.97 -21.31 -20.95
N TYR A 941 -41.09 -21.32 -19.95
CA TYR A 941 -40.47 -22.53 -19.42
C TYR A 941 -40.83 -22.71 -17.94
N GLY A 942 -41.48 -23.82 -17.61
CA GLY A 942 -41.81 -24.16 -16.22
C GLY A 942 -40.57 -24.60 -15.44
N GLY A 943 -40.51 -24.27 -14.15
CA GLY A 943 -39.42 -24.67 -13.27
C GLY A 943 -39.45 -26.17 -12.94
N ALA A 944 -38.28 -26.78 -12.74
CA ALA A 944 -38.23 -28.18 -12.28
C ALA A 944 -38.65 -28.33 -10.81
N GLY A 945 -39.27 -29.45 -10.45
CA GLY A 945 -39.53 -29.80 -9.04
C GLY A 945 -38.25 -30.21 -8.30
N GLY A 946 -38.19 -29.94 -6.99
CA GLY A 946 -37.08 -30.34 -6.14
C GLY A 946 -37.06 -31.84 -5.87
N ASN A 947 -35.87 -32.43 -5.70
CA ASN A 947 -35.74 -33.85 -5.38
C ASN A 947 -36.03 -34.13 -3.91
N SER A 948 -36.33 -35.38 -3.56
CA SER A 948 -36.37 -35.84 -2.17
C SER A 948 -35.78 -37.25 -2.07
N ALA A 949 -35.03 -37.56 -1.01
CA ALA A 949 -34.53 -38.93 -0.82
C ALA A 949 -35.67 -39.90 -0.41
N ASP A 950 -36.43 -39.54 0.62
CA ASP A 950 -37.33 -40.45 1.35
C ASP A 950 -38.77 -39.90 1.53
N ALA A 951 -39.10 -38.75 0.93
CA ALA A 951 -40.42 -38.14 0.97
C ALA A 951 -40.91 -37.74 -0.43
N ALA A 952 -42.04 -37.03 -0.52
CA ALA A 952 -42.60 -36.61 -1.81
C ALA A 952 -41.64 -35.67 -2.55
N ALA A 953 -41.40 -35.94 -3.84
CA ALA A 953 -40.69 -35.01 -4.70
C ALA A 953 -41.56 -33.78 -5.03
N GLY A 954 -40.90 -32.68 -5.38
CA GLY A 954 -41.55 -31.48 -5.90
C GLY A 954 -42.23 -31.73 -7.24
N LEU A 955 -43.38 -31.10 -7.46
CA LEU A 955 -44.05 -31.02 -8.74
C LEU A 955 -43.32 -30.06 -9.67
N ALA A 956 -43.35 -30.36 -10.95
CA ALA A 956 -42.94 -29.44 -12.00
C ALA A 956 -43.84 -28.20 -12.06
N GLY A 957 -43.26 -27.07 -12.44
CA GLY A 957 -44.00 -25.87 -12.80
C GLY A 957 -44.68 -26.04 -14.16
N ALA A 958 -45.96 -25.69 -14.23
CA ALA A 958 -46.70 -25.64 -15.49
C ALA A 958 -46.25 -24.46 -16.37
N ALA A 959 -46.33 -24.62 -17.69
CA ALA A 959 -46.05 -23.55 -18.64
C ALA A 959 -47.23 -23.29 -19.60
N SER A 960 -47.60 -22.03 -19.79
CA SER A 960 -48.58 -21.61 -20.80
C SER A 960 -48.11 -20.38 -21.57
N SER A 961 -48.42 -20.34 -22.86
CA SER A 961 -48.07 -19.24 -23.76
C SER A 961 -49.19 -19.00 -24.76
N SER A 962 -49.88 -17.86 -24.65
CA SER A 962 -50.94 -17.45 -25.56
C SER A 962 -50.67 -16.07 -26.17
N LEU A 963 -50.80 -15.95 -27.49
CA LEU A 963 -50.58 -14.72 -28.24
C LEU A 963 -51.77 -14.42 -29.15
N THR A 964 -52.34 -13.24 -29.00
CA THR A 964 -53.49 -12.74 -29.77
C THR A 964 -53.17 -11.35 -30.30
N LEU A 965 -53.38 -11.12 -31.60
CA LEU A 965 -53.21 -9.81 -32.24
C LEU A 965 -54.55 -9.29 -32.77
N SER A 966 -54.70 -7.97 -32.76
CA SER A 966 -55.79 -7.24 -33.41
C SER A 966 -55.20 -6.09 -34.23
N ASN A 967 -55.83 -5.76 -35.37
CA ASN A 967 -55.44 -4.65 -36.25
C ASN A 967 -54.03 -4.76 -36.86
N VAL A 968 -53.70 -5.91 -37.46
CA VAL A 968 -52.43 -6.18 -38.15
C VAL A 968 -52.37 -5.45 -39.50
N THR A 969 -51.28 -4.74 -39.76
CA THR A 969 -51.05 -3.98 -41.01
C THR A 969 -49.77 -4.37 -41.75
N GLN A 970 -48.95 -5.25 -41.18
CA GLN A 970 -47.66 -5.68 -41.72
C GLN A 970 -47.82 -6.65 -42.90
N ALA A 971 -47.00 -6.48 -43.93
CA ALA A 971 -46.96 -7.39 -45.09
C ALA A 971 -46.41 -8.77 -44.72
N ASP A 972 -45.37 -8.83 -43.88
CA ASP A 972 -44.76 -10.06 -43.36
C ASP A 972 -44.83 -10.08 -41.84
N LEU A 973 -45.62 -11.01 -41.29
CA LEU A 973 -45.81 -11.20 -39.86
C LEU A 973 -45.46 -12.65 -39.47
N SER A 974 -44.60 -12.81 -38.48
CA SER A 974 -44.28 -14.10 -37.85
C SER A 974 -44.65 -14.08 -36.37
N LEU A 975 -45.37 -15.09 -35.91
CA LEU A 975 -45.82 -15.23 -34.53
C LEU A 975 -45.37 -16.58 -33.99
N THR A 976 -44.70 -16.58 -32.85
CA THR A 976 -44.30 -17.82 -32.15
C THR A 976 -44.70 -17.74 -30.68
N ALA A 977 -45.54 -18.67 -30.24
CA ALA A 977 -45.85 -18.89 -28.84
C ALA A 977 -45.45 -20.32 -28.49
N SER A 978 -44.50 -20.47 -27.57
CA SER A 978 -44.00 -21.77 -27.13
C SER A 978 -44.07 -21.87 -25.61
N ALA A 979 -44.50 -23.03 -25.12
CA ALA A 979 -44.57 -23.37 -23.71
C ALA A 979 -43.98 -24.77 -23.51
N THR A 980 -43.08 -24.91 -22.55
CA THR A 980 -42.50 -26.20 -22.14
C THR A 980 -42.56 -26.28 -20.63
N GLY A 981 -43.31 -27.25 -20.10
CA GLY A 981 -43.42 -27.46 -18.65
C GLY A 981 -42.11 -27.95 -18.03
N GLY A 982 -42.04 -27.89 -16.70
CA GLY A 982 -40.89 -28.36 -15.94
C GLY A 982 -40.80 -29.88 -15.86
N GLN A 983 -39.64 -30.36 -15.43
CA GLN A 983 -39.46 -31.77 -15.03
C GLN A 983 -39.85 -31.94 -13.55
N GLY A 984 -40.52 -33.05 -13.21
CA GLY A 984 -40.81 -33.39 -11.82
C GLY A 984 -39.53 -33.78 -11.05
N GLY A 985 -39.54 -33.67 -9.73
CA GLY A 985 -38.43 -34.12 -8.91
C GLY A 985 -38.35 -35.65 -8.79
N ASN A 986 -37.17 -36.17 -8.47
CA ASN A 986 -36.95 -37.59 -8.18
C ASN A 986 -37.18 -37.91 -6.69
N SER A 987 -37.79 -39.07 -6.38
CA SER A 987 -37.75 -39.61 -5.01
C SER A 987 -37.75 -41.13 -4.91
N GLY A 988 -37.33 -41.64 -3.75
CA GLY A 988 -37.44 -43.06 -3.37
C GLY A 988 -38.86 -43.52 -2.98
N ALA A 989 -39.78 -42.58 -2.68
CA ALA A 989 -41.16 -42.86 -2.24
C ALA A 989 -42.23 -42.67 -3.35
N GLY A 990 -41.84 -42.16 -4.52
CA GLY A 990 -42.70 -41.94 -5.70
C GLY A 990 -42.24 -40.75 -6.56
N ALA A 991 -42.25 -40.89 -7.89
CA ALA A 991 -41.83 -39.81 -8.79
C ALA A 991 -42.78 -38.60 -8.76
N GLY A 992 -42.24 -37.38 -8.83
CA GLY A 992 -43.04 -36.18 -9.08
C GLY A 992 -43.67 -36.20 -10.48
N SER A 993 -44.85 -35.59 -10.64
CA SER A 993 -45.50 -35.51 -11.96
C SER A 993 -44.84 -34.45 -12.86
N ALA A 994 -44.75 -34.74 -14.17
CA ALA A 994 -44.36 -33.76 -15.20
C ALA A 994 -45.41 -32.64 -15.32
N GLY A 995 -44.97 -31.42 -15.65
CA GLY A 995 -45.77 -30.18 -15.63
C GLY A 995 -46.16 -29.65 -17.00
#